data_AF-A0A1E1J927-F1
#
_entry.id   AF-A0A1E1J927-F1
#
_cell.length_a   1.000
_cell.length_b   1.000
_cell.length_c   1.000
_cell.angle_alpha   90.00
_cell.angle_beta   90.00
_cell.angle_gamma   90.00
#
_symmetry.space_group_name_H-M   'P 1'
#
loop_
_entity.id
_entity.type
_entity.pdbx_description
1 polymer ?
#
loop_
_entity_poly.entity_id
_entity_poly.type
_entity_poly.pdbx_seq_one_letter_code
_entity_poly.pdbx_strand_id
1 'polypeptide(L)'
;MWTRRRIFPTLEVPATPHPAALSTPLYHEQCSDKARVATFALEDNAFNFVAGLGYTLVPALGAEEAAALLSWALPPAWAGDAGVSADLRASRLATALHRAAALGACTQVEYFFIGTDNGHVFLMPLLPPHLLEALVAECGETTLPELAYLWKHETELAQAAARGDVSAARAIGQGSRAPLNCVGRRLLHRHAREEPVTVMDHLGTLFASAAPPGDTSVAVSMFHPLPASITCLPHPSAVRSIKLWEGSTFTTSSSHSSSAEEYDTQRQGALQRWHDALRAAEPTAVYLFTGDYAGLVRLWRIDVATHSYTLQHVLICSANMTGMLSPLTPFAREDNSKKVPSRDADRTVHCLEVDEQAGRVFAGTEGGVYVWAIDALPWRGPESVSANALAAHHPLCWDEERRAPLPCALLHYEASPPYDSDAGSTSPTASSTDSEKIVEYRASRLVNHHVWLLPASTVQLEMARAMERSGGSSADKVSKWKPKYGRVATGGAAVGVVWNTVKLSSVAAASAGAPVGDRLTDTAVPVSFEGGELKNGLRVPLSCVVPVAYPLAFLRTPGTACFALRVLAGRRRLVTSCADGKVCVWVCHPGKEASSAAVAETYVPQLVTSTLQEHRGLGRHICVLRTPDVFITCSYDDGLVREWHVYDEPEALLRCARRFTLTPYSSEGSGVLQQQQRHADALKKIPHPNMVNGATVDSDLDETWASGGEDGDVVGGISCAAAYPAFGALFLVGAFESAIQTYSLTEVVSCEPPRNYVYNGLKTVRLPISMAEDVYHELPTR
;
A
#
# COMPACT_ATOMS: atom_id res chain seq x y z
N MET A 1 7.82 4.45 23.01
CA MET A 1 6.75 3.47 22.83
C MET A 1 6.17 3.11 24.17
N TRP A 2 4.85 3.25 24.32
CA TRP A 2 4.16 3.13 25.61
C TRP A 2 3.70 1.71 25.94
N THR A 3 3.67 0.85 24.94
CA THR A 3 3.23 -0.55 24.99
C THR A 3 4.14 -1.51 25.76
N ARG A 4 5.29 -1.04 26.26
CA ARG A 4 6.38 -1.87 26.81
C ARG A 4 5.92 -3.19 27.43
N ARG A 5 6.26 -4.29 26.76
CA ARG A 5 6.12 -5.68 27.25
C ARG A 5 4.72 -5.98 27.78
N ARG A 6 3.68 -5.49 27.11
CA ARG A 6 2.30 -5.87 27.41
C ARG A 6 1.82 -6.88 26.37
N ILE A 7 1.26 -7.96 26.89
CA ILE A 7 0.26 -8.77 26.20
C ILE A 7 -1.08 -8.16 26.58
N PHE A 8 -1.96 -7.96 25.62
CA PHE A 8 -3.30 -7.55 25.96
C PHE A 8 -4.34 -8.03 24.95
N PRO A 9 -5.56 -8.33 25.42
CA PRO A 9 -6.64 -8.85 24.61
C PRO A 9 -7.38 -7.68 23.95
N THR A 10 -7.48 -7.75 22.63
CA THR A 10 -8.09 -6.71 21.81
C THR A 10 -9.61 -6.62 22.00
N LEU A 11 -10.26 -7.71 22.44
CA LEU A 11 -11.70 -7.75 22.72
C LEU A 11 -12.08 -7.02 24.02
N GLU A 12 -11.16 -6.85 24.96
CA GLU A 12 -11.43 -6.13 26.22
C GLU A 12 -11.32 -4.61 26.08
N VAL A 13 -10.79 -4.13 24.95
CA VAL A 13 -10.76 -2.70 24.65
C VAL A 13 -12.19 -2.25 24.32
N PRO A 14 -12.75 -1.24 25.03
CA PRO A 14 -14.11 -0.78 24.80
C PRO A 14 -14.34 -0.30 23.37
N ALA A 15 -15.46 -0.65 22.76
CA ALA A 15 -15.85 -0.11 21.46
C ALA A 15 -16.38 1.33 21.62
N THR A 16 -15.82 2.28 20.88
CA THR A 16 -16.25 3.70 20.92
C THR A 16 -17.23 4.03 19.78
N PRO A 17 -18.36 4.72 20.05
CA PRO A 17 -19.34 5.09 19.03
C PRO A 17 -18.92 6.35 18.25
N HIS A 18 -18.80 6.27 16.91
CA HIS A 18 -18.64 7.41 15.99
C HIS A 18 -18.84 6.95 14.51
N PRO A 19 -18.79 7.80 13.44
CA PRO A 19 -19.47 7.53 12.17
C PRO A 19 -19.12 6.18 11.53
N ALA A 20 -20.08 5.68 10.74
CA ALA A 20 -20.10 4.33 10.20
C ALA A 20 -18.81 3.97 9.47
N ALA A 21 -18.23 2.83 9.83
CA ALA A 21 -17.10 2.23 9.13
C ALA A 21 -17.41 2.07 7.63
N LEU A 22 -16.40 2.32 6.79
CA LEU A 22 -16.49 2.11 5.36
C LEU A 22 -16.76 0.63 5.09
N SER A 23 -17.77 0.32 4.29
CA SER A 23 -18.18 -1.06 4.00
C SER A 23 -17.97 -1.36 2.53
N THR A 24 -17.44 -2.54 2.21
CA THR A 24 -17.21 -2.96 0.83
C THR A 24 -18.52 -3.36 0.14
N PRO A 25 -18.59 -3.32 -1.20
CA PRO A 25 -19.77 -3.75 -1.94
C PRO A 25 -20.21 -5.18 -1.59
N LEU A 26 -19.26 -6.11 -1.46
CA LEU A 26 -19.57 -7.50 -1.14
C LEU A 26 -20.16 -7.66 0.27
N TYR A 27 -19.69 -6.88 1.24
CA TYR A 27 -20.29 -6.82 2.58
C TYR A 27 -21.77 -6.36 2.51
N HIS A 28 -22.05 -5.33 1.72
CA HIS A 28 -23.42 -4.84 1.54
C HIS A 28 -24.34 -5.90 0.90
N GLU A 29 -23.84 -6.60 -0.12
CA GLU A 29 -24.57 -7.72 -0.75
C GLU A 29 -24.87 -8.82 0.27
N GLN A 30 -23.89 -9.22 1.09
CA GLN A 30 -24.09 -10.20 2.15
C GLN A 30 -25.11 -9.75 3.21
N CYS A 31 -25.11 -8.46 3.58
CA CYS A 31 -26.07 -7.91 4.55
C CYS A 31 -27.50 -7.82 3.99
N SER A 32 -27.64 -7.67 2.68
CA SER A 32 -28.96 -7.58 2.03
C SER A 32 -29.68 -8.93 1.94
N ASP A 33 -28.94 -10.03 2.00
CA ASP A 33 -29.47 -11.39 1.93
C ASP A 33 -29.71 -11.97 3.33
N LYS A 34 -30.96 -11.92 3.79
CA LYS A 34 -31.34 -12.42 5.13
C LYS A 34 -30.96 -13.89 5.37
N ALA A 35 -30.95 -14.72 4.33
CA ALA A 35 -30.56 -16.11 4.46
C ALA A 35 -29.06 -16.24 4.74
N ARG A 36 -28.23 -15.43 4.05
CA ARG A 36 -26.78 -15.38 4.29
C ARG A 36 -26.44 -14.73 5.64
N VAL A 37 -27.17 -13.68 6.03
CA VAL A 37 -26.99 -13.05 7.35
C VAL A 37 -27.19 -14.07 8.49
N ALA A 38 -28.22 -14.92 8.39
CA ALA A 38 -28.48 -15.96 9.38
C ALA A 38 -27.43 -17.08 9.42
N THR A 39 -26.61 -17.22 8.36
CA THR A 39 -25.55 -18.24 8.30
C THR A 39 -24.22 -17.76 8.88
N PHE A 40 -23.99 -16.46 9.04
CA PHE A 40 -22.72 -15.97 9.59
C PHE A 40 -22.62 -16.26 11.08
N ALA A 41 -21.48 -16.84 11.47
CA ALA A 41 -21.27 -17.28 12.85
C ALA A 41 -20.95 -16.13 13.82
N LEU A 42 -20.48 -14.99 13.31
CA LEU A 42 -19.91 -13.90 14.12
C LEU A 42 -20.61 -12.56 13.89
N GLU A 43 -20.80 -11.82 14.98
CA GLU A 43 -21.17 -10.41 14.97
C GLU A 43 -19.96 -9.52 14.61
N ASP A 44 -20.19 -8.26 14.24
CA ASP A 44 -19.12 -7.33 13.82
C ASP A 44 -17.99 -7.22 14.87
N ASN A 45 -18.35 -7.15 16.16
CA ASN A 45 -17.39 -6.98 17.27
C ASN A 45 -16.80 -8.29 17.80
N ALA A 46 -17.24 -9.43 17.28
CA ALA A 46 -16.83 -10.76 17.68
C ALA A 46 -15.92 -11.38 16.61
N PHE A 47 -14.72 -11.78 16.98
CA PHE A 47 -13.75 -12.42 16.09
C PHE A 47 -12.92 -13.42 16.86
N ASN A 48 -12.45 -14.47 16.18
CA ASN A 48 -11.69 -15.53 16.85
C ASN A 48 -10.21 -15.19 16.92
N PHE A 49 -9.69 -14.55 15.86
CA PHE A 49 -8.27 -14.19 15.81
C PHE A 49 -7.99 -12.95 14.97
N VAL A 50 -6.83 -12.35 15.24
CA VAL A 50 -6.25 -11.27 14.45
C VAL A 50 -5.56 -11.85 13.21
N ALA A 51 -6.12 -11.61 12.03
CA ALA A 51 -5.61 -12.07 10.74
C ALA A 51 -4.48 -11.20 10.18
N GLY A 52 -4.48 -9.91 10.51
CA GLY A 52 -3.49 -8.95 10.06
C GLY A 52 -3.31 -7.84 11.09
N LEU A 53 -2.10 -7.28 11.16
CA LEU A 53 -1.80 -6.25 12.14
C LEU A 53 -0.91 -5.16 11.54
N GLY A 54 -1.29 -3.92 11.77
CA GLY A 54 -0.57 -2.72 11.38
C GLY A 54 -0.24 -1.87 12.60
N TYR A 55 0.82 -1.08 12.51
CA TYR A 55 1.22 -0.15 13.55
C TYR A 55 1.73 1.15 12.94
N THR A 56 1.37 2.28 13.54
CA THR A 56 1.94 3.58 13.20
C THR A 56 2.01 4.52 14.41
N LEU A 57 2.81 5.58 14.28
CA LEU A 57 3.03 6.60 15.29
C LEU A 57 2.84 7.96 14.66
N VAL A 58 1.97 8.78 15.23
CA VAL A 58 1.92 10.23 14.96
C VAL A 58 2.79 10.89 16.02
N PRO A 59 3.99 11.38 15.66
CA PRO A 59 5.04 11.74 16.63
C PRO A 59 4.85 13.10 17.30
N ALA A 60 3.95 13.93 16.78
CA ALA A 60 3.64 15.24 17.32
C ALA A 60 2.16 15.56 17.05
N LEU A 61 1.47 16.15 18.02
CA LEU A 61 0.08 16.58 17.91
C LEU A 61 -0.05 18.07 18.25
N GLY A 62 -0.76 18.81 17.40
CA GLY A 62 -1.25 20.13 17.74
C GLY A 62 -2.42 20.08 18.74
N ALA A 63 -2.74 21.21 19.39
CA ALA A 63 -3.85 21.27 20.34
C ALA A 63 -5.21 20.94 19.68
N GLU A 64 -5.42 21.38 18.44
CA GLU A 64 -6.64 21.08 17.67
C GLU A 64 -6.72 19.60 17.29
N GLU A 65 -5.61 19.01 16.84
CA GLU A 65 -5.52 17.58 16.52
C GLU A 65 -5.72 16.70 17.76
N ALA A 66 -5.14 17.09 18.90
CA ALA A 66 -5.33 16.44 20.18
C ALA A 66 -6.80 16.50 20.62
N ALA A 67 -7.46 17.65 20.50
CA ALA A 67 -8.87 17.80 20.83
C ALA A 67 -9.75 16.90 19.94
N ALA A 68 -9.47 16.90 18.63
CA ALA A 68 -10.13 16.05 17.65
C ALA A 68 -9.94 14.55 17.98
N LEU A 69 -8.72 14.11 18.29
CA LEU A 69 -8.42 12.73 18.68
C LEU A 69 -9.20 12.31 19.94
N LEU A 70 -9.12 13.11 21.01
CA LEU A 70 -9.69 12.75 22.29
C LEU A 70 -11.23 12.74 22.27
N SER A 71 -11.84 13.51 21.37
CA SER A 71 -13.30 13.55 21.20
C SER A 71 -13.93 12.19 20.85
N TRP A 72 -13.18 11.29 20.20
CA TRP A 72 -13.67 9.97 19.83
C TRP A 72 -12.90 8.81 20.48
N ALA A 73 -11.61 9.01 20.84
CA ALA A 73 -10.79 7.95 21.39
C ALA A 73 -11.22 7.55 22.81
N LEU A 74 -11.66 8.52 23.62
CA LEU A 74 -12.01 8.28 25.02
C LEU A 74 -13.42 7.68 25.15
N PRO A 75 -13.59 6.59 25.93
CA PRO A 75 -14.89 6.01 26.19
C PRO A 75 -15.83 7.00 26.89
N PRO A 76 -17.06 7.21 26.38
CA PRO A 76 -18.09 7.95 27.10
C PRO A 76 -18.46 7.33 28.45
N ALA A 77 -18.14 6.04 28.65
CA ALA A 77 -18.24 5.35 29.93
C ALA A 77 -17.52 6.09 31.07
N TRP A 78 -16.41 6.74 30.76
CA TRP A 78 -15.55 7.33 31.78
C TRP A 78 -16.11 8.59 32.42
N ALA A 79 -17.07 9.26 31.78
CA ALA A 79 -17.61 10.52 32.24
C ALA A 79 -18.96 10.34 32.95
N GLY A 80 -19.02 10.57 34.26
CA GLY A 80 -20.24 10.47 35.07
C GLY A 80 -20.71 9.06 35.41
N ASP A 81 -21.79 8.95 36.19
CA ASP A 81 -22.29 7.68 36.70
C ASP A 81 -23.00 6.83 35.63
N ALA A 82 -23.04 5.51 35.83
CA ALA A 82 -23.72 4.56 34.94
C ALA A 82 -25.22 4.86 34.73
N GLY A 83 -25.86 5.60 35.66
CA GLY A 83 -27.26 6.04 35.55
C GLY A 83 -27.48 7.28 34.66
N VAL A 84 -26.43 7.88 34.12
CA VAL A 84 -26.48 9.09 33.28
C VAL A 84 -26.57 8.71 31.80
N SER A 85 -27.40 9.41 31.02
CA SER A 85 -27.54 9.18 29.58
C SER A 85 -26.21 9.32 28.84
N ALA A 86 -25.98 8.50 27.82
CA ALA A 86 -24.73 8.50 27.05
C ALA A 86 -24.40 9.88 26.46
N ASP A 87 -25.42 10.63 26.01
CA ASP A 87 -25.26 11.98 25.46
C ASP A 87 -24.76 12.98 26.49
N LEU A 88 -25.27 12.91 27.73
CA LEU A 88 -24.81 13.80 28.80
C LEU A 88 -23.38 13.44 29.23
N ARG A 89 -23.03 12.15 29.24
CA ARG A 89 -21.67 11.67 29.50
C ARG A 89 -20.69 12.16 28.42
N ALA A 90 -21.04 12.02 27.15
CA ALA A 90 -20.26 12.53 26.03
C ALA A 90 -20.09 14.07 26.08
N SER A 91 -21.14 14.81 26.42
CA SER A 91 -21.10 16.28 26.58
C SER A 91 -20.17 16.72 27.71
N ARG A 92 -20.22 16.04 28.87
CA ARG A 92 -19.30 16.29 30.00
C ARG A 92 -17.85 16.01 29.62
N LEU A 93 -17.60 14.90 28.94
CA LEU A 93 -16.28 14.53 28.44
C LEU A 93 -15.75 15.59 27.47
N ALA A 94 -16.54 15.99 26.47
CA ALA A 94 -16.16 17.03 25.51
C ALA A 94 -15.78 18.36 26.20
N THR A 95 -16.56 18.78 27.20
CA THR A 95 -16.27 20.01 27.99
C THR A 95 -14.95 19.89 28.76
N ALA A 96 -14.67 18.71 29.30
CA ALA A 96 -13.45 18.43 30.06
C ALA A 96 -12.18 18.45 29.16
N LEU A 97 -12.32 18.07 27.89
CA LEU A 97 -11.21 17.95 26.93
C LEU A 97 -10.70 19.26 26.33
N HIS A 98 -11.46 20.35 26.44
CA HIS A 98 -11.02 21.67 25.94
C HIS A 98 -10.03 22.38 26.88
N ARG A 99 -9.58 21.74 27.96
CA ARG A 99 -8.60 22.33 28.89
C ARG A 99 -7.18 22.23 28.33
N ALA A 100 -6.46 23.35 28.36
CA ALA A 100 -5.13 23.48 27.75
C ALA A 100 -4.09 22.48 28.29
N ALA A 101 -4.13 22.14 29.57
CA ALA A 101 -3.19 21.18 30.18
C ALA A 101 -3.42 19.74 29.68
N ALA A 102 -4.68 19.31 29.51
CA ALA A 102 -5.01 18.01 28.94
C ALA A 102 -4.59 17.90 27.47
N LEU A 103 -4.83 18.95 26.68
CA LEU A 103 -4.38 19.01 25.28
C LEU A 103 -2.86 19.03 25.17
N GLY A 104 -2.17 19.78 26.04
CA GLY A 104 -0.71 19.85 26.08
C GLY A 104 -0.05 18.53 26.49
N ALA A 105 -0.73 17.67 27.25
CA ALA A 105 -0.26 16.33 27.60
C ALA A 105 -0.45 15.32 26.45
N CYS A 106 -1.33 15.59 25.49
CA CYS A 106 -1.53 14.74 24.32
C CYS A 106 -0.51 15.07 23.23
N THR A 107 0.74 14.64 23.43
CA THR A 107 1.88 15.08 22.60
C THR A 107 2.10 14.24 21.34
N GLN A 108 1.71 12.98 21.36
CA GLN A 108 1.86 12.03 20.27
C GLN A 108 0.74 10.98 20.40
N VAL A 109 0.59 10.07 19.43
CA VAL A 109 -0.35 8.93 19.54
C VAL A 109 0.18 7.74 18.75
N GLU A 110 0.05 6.55 19.32
CA GLU A 110 0.35 5.28 18.65
C GLU A 110 -0.96 4.66 18.18
N TYR A 111 -0.96 3.99 17.03
CA TYR A 111 -2.14 3.30 16.52
C TYR A 111 -1.82 1.87 16.17
N PHE A 112 -2.69 0.95 16.58
CA PHE A 112 -2.79 -0.37 15.97
C PHE A 112 -3.96 -0.42 15.00
N PHE A 113 -3.74 -1.13 13.89
CA PHE A 113 -4.78 -1.53 12.96
C PHE A 113 -4.93 -3.05 13.04
N ILE A 114 -6.09 -3.51 13.44
CA ILE A 114 -6.36 -4.92 13.73
C ILE A 114 -7.29 -5.44 12.65
N GLY A 115 -6.74 -6.18 11.70
CA GLY A 115 -7.49 -6.95 10.72
C GLY A 115 -7.90 -8.29 11.31
N THR A 116 -9.17 -8.64 11.22
CA THR A 116 -9.75 -9.82 11.89
C THR A 116 -10.15 -10.91 10.88
N ASP A 117 -10.40 -12.11 11.38
CA ASP A 117 -10.89 -13.25 10.59
C ASP A 117 -12.33 -13.08 10.07
N ASN A 118 -13.10 -12.20 10.71
CA ASN A 118 -14.49 -11.91 10.33
C ASN A 118 -14.64 -10.76 9.30
N GLY A 119 -13.53 -10.25 8.72
CA GLY A 119 -13.57 -9.21 7.69
C GLY A 119 -13.56 -7.77 8.21
N HIS A 120 -13.24 -7.54 9.48
CA HIS A 120 -13.27 -6.20 10.05
C HIS A 120 -11.87 -5.63 10.28
N VAL A 121 -11.78 -4.29 10.22
CA VAL A 121 -10.57 -3.57 10.64
C VAL A 121 -10.90 -2.66 11.80
N PHE A 122 -10.27 -2.89 12.95
CA PHE A 122 -10.36 -2.02 14.10
C PHE A 122 -9.13 -1.12 14.19
N LEU A 123 -9.36 0.18 14.37
CA LEU A 123 -8.39 1.18 14.76
C LEU A 123 -8.35 1.25 16.29
N MET A 124 -7.15 1.27 16.85
CA MET A 124 -6.97 1.30 18.29
C MET A 124 -5.86 2.31 18.66
N PRO A 125 -6.22 3.54 19.07
CA PRO A 125 -5.28 4.52 19.59
C PRO A 125 -4.77 4.09 20.96
N LEU A 126 -3.46 4.19 21.12
CA LEU A 126 -2.81 4.20 22.41
C LEU A 126 -2.40 5.62 22.69
N LEU A 127 -2.90 6.17 23.79
CA LEU A 127 -2.62 7.51 24.23
C LEU A 127 -1.35 7.55 25.10
N PRO A 128 -0.74 8.73 25.29
CA PRO A 128 0.35 8.88 26.23
C PRO A 128 -0.07 8.49 27.66
N PRO A 129 0.69 7.67 28.40
CA PRO A 129 0.33 7.30 29.77
C PRO A 129 0.12 8.50 30.71
N HIS A 130 0.95 9.55 30.55
CA HIS A 130 0.87 10.78 31.34
C HIS A 130 -0.36 11.63 31.01
N LEU A 131 -1.01 11.42 29.85
CA LEU A 131 -2.26 12.12 29.53
C LEU A 131 -3.37 11.72 30.49
N LEU A 132 -3.44 10.44 30.88
CA LEU A 132 -4.48 9.95 31.78
C LEU A 132 -4.35 10.59 33.17
N GLU A 133 -3.13 10.75 33.65
CA GLU A 133 -2.83 11.49 34.89
C GLU A 133 -3.29 12.95 34.78
N ALA A 134 -2.93 13.63 33.70
CA ALA A 134 -3.33 15.00 33.45
C ALA A 134 -4.86 15.16 33.37
N LEU A 135 -5.56 14.21 32.74
CA LEU A 135 -7.03 14.19 32.67
C LEU A 135 -7.66 14.05 34.06
N VAL A 136 -7.17 13.14 34.90
CA VAL A 136 -7.68 12.98 36.28
C VAL A 136 -7.39 14.22 37.11
N ALA A 137 -6.18 14.77 37.03
CA ALA A 137 -5.77 15.95 37.79
C ALA A 137 -6.55 17.21 37.41
N GLU A 138 -6.79 17.42 36.11
CA GLU A 138 -7.52 18.58 35.62
C GLU A 138 -9.03 18.42 35.84
N CYS A 139 -9.61 17.31 35.37
CA CYS A 139 -11.06 17.16 35.32
C CYS A 139 -11.67 16.78 36.68
N GLY A 140 -10.87 16.20 37.58
CA GLY A 140 -11.28 15.74 38.90
C GLY A 140 -12.03 14.40 38.88
N GLU A 141 -11.95 13.68 40.01
CA GLU A 141 -12.56 12.35 40.19
C GLU A 141 -14.09 12.36 40.03
N THR A 142 -14.74 13.50 40.26
CA THR A 142 -16.19 13.64 40.10
C THR A 142 -16.64 13.70 38.63
N THR A 143 -15.78 14.21 37.75
CA THR A 143 -16.06 14.32 36.32
C THR A 143 -15.72 13.03 35.58
N LEU A 144 -14.60 12.41 35.94
CA LEU A 144 -14.08 11.17 35.34
C LEU A 144 -13.91 10.04 36.38
N PRO A 145 -15.00 9.59 37.03
CA PRO A 145 -14.93 8.66 38.17
C PRO A 145 -14.35 7.30 37.79
N GLU A 146 -14.71 6.76 36.62
CA GLU A 146 -14.20 5.46 36.17
C GLU A 146 -12.71 5.55 35.85
N LEU A 147 -12.28 6.59 35.11
CA LEU A 147 -10.86 6.78 34.79
C LEU A 147 -10.02 6.94 36.05
N ALA A 148 -10.48 7.74 37.03
CA ALA A 148 -9.78 7.92 38.30
C ALA A 148 -9.62 6.60 39.08
N TYR A 149 -10.69 5.79 39.14
CA TYR A 149 -10.64 4.46 39.75
C TYR A 149 -9.64 3.54 39.05
N LEU A 150 -9.69 3.47 37.71
CA LEU A 150 -8.81 2.62 36.92
C LEU A 150 -7.35 3.05 37.03
N TRP A 151 -7.09 4.36 36.99
CA TRP A 151 -5.75 4.93 37.14
C TRP A 151 -5.16 4.60 38.50
N LYS A 152 -5.94 4.78 39.58
CA LYS A 152 -5.51 4.45 40.94
C LYS A 152 -5.18 2.95 41.07
N HIS A 153 -6.05 2.08 40.54
CA HIS A 153 -5.85 0.64 40.55
C HIS A 153 -4.59 0.21 39.77
N GLU A 154 -4.35 0.76 38.56
CA GLU A 154 -3.12 0.49 37.81
C GLU A 154 -1.87 0.99 38.56
N THR A 155 -1.96 2.15 39.22
CA THR A 155 -0.85 2.72 40.00
C THR A 155 -0.51 1.85 41.20
N GLU A 156 -1.52 1.38 41.93
CA GLU A 156 -1.35 0.48 43.08
C GLU A 156 -0.73 -0.86 42.66
N LEU A 157 -1.20 -1.45 41.54
CA LEU A 157 -0.61 -2.65 40.96
C LEU A 157 0.85 -2.45 40.55
N ALA A 158 1.16 -1.35 39.85
CA ALA A 158 2.52 -1.03 39.43
C ALA A 158 3.47 -0.85 40.62
N GLN A 159 3.01 -0.18 41.69
CA GLN A 159 3.76 -0.03 42.93
C GLN A 159 3.94 -1.35 43.68
N ALA A 160 2.96 -2.24 43.68
CA ALA A 160 3.08 -3.57 44.27
C ALA A 160 4.11 -4.42 43.50
N ALA A 161 4.04 -4.43 42.17
CA ALA A 161 5.01 -5.12 41.32
C ALA A 161 6.43 -4.57 41.50
N ALA A 162 6.60 -3.24 41.57
CA ALA A 162 7.89 -2.59 41.82
C ALA A 162 8.48 -2.94 43.20
N ARG A 163 7.64 -3.27 44.18
CA ARG A 163 8.05 -3.76 45.51
C ARG A 163 8.36 -5.26 45.52
N GLY A 164 8.33 -5.93 44.37
CA GLY A 164 8.67 -7.35 44.23
C GLY A 164 7.49 -8.31 44.42
N ASP A 165 6.24 -7.81 44.40
CA ASP A 165 5.07 -8.68 44.44
C ASP A 165 4.93 -9.45 43.11
N VAL A 166 5.24 -10.75 43.18
CA VAL A 166 5.18 -11.68 42.05
C VAL A 166 3.77 -11.81 41.50
N SER A 167 2.73 -11.69 42.34
CA SER A 167 1.34 -11.78 41.92
C SER A 167 0.89 -10.54 41.16
N ALA A 168 1.29 -9.35 41.61
CA ALA A 168 1.04 -8.10 40.90
C ALA A 168 1.82 -8.02 39.58
N ALA A 169 3.10 -8.44 39.58
CA ALA A 169 3.90 -8.54 38.37
C ALA A 169 3.31 -9.55 37.37
N ARG A 170 2.81 -10.68 37.87
CA ARG A 170 2.10 -11.68 37.08
C ARG A 170 0.77 -11.14 36.55
N ALA A 171 -0.02 -10.42 37.34
CA ALA A 171 -1.28 -9.82 36.89
C ALA A 171 -1.06 -8.78 35.77
N ILE A 172 0.00 -7.97 35.86
CA ILE A 172 0.39 -7.04 34.79
C ILE A 172 0.88 -7.81 33.55
N GLY A 173 1.61 -8.91 33.73
CA GLY A 173 2.18 -9.71 32.65
C GLY A 173 1.22 -10.71 31.98
N GLN A 174 0.19 -11.20 32.69
CA GLN A 174 -0.75 -12.21 32.22
C GLN A 174 -1.71 -11.71 31.15
N GLY A 175 -1.74 -10.40 30.88
CA GLY A 175 -2.51 -9.83 29.78
C GLY A 175 -4.01 -10.13 29.88
N SER A 176 -4.57 -10.22 31.09
CA SER A 176 -6.02 -10.34 31.31
C SER A 176 -6.74 -9.00 31.29
N ARG A 177 -6.03 -7.92 30.92
CA ARG A 177 -6.59 -6.58 30.80
C ARG A 177 -5.95 -5.79 29.67
N ALA A 178 -6.78 -5.07 28.91
CA ALA A 178 -6.31 -3.99 28.06
C ALA A 178 -5.54 -2.91 28.87
N PRO A 179 -4.42 -2.36 28.36
CA PRO A 179 -3.73 -1.24 28.98
C PRO A 179 -4.66 -0.06 29.14
N LEU A 180 -4.61 0.66 30.27
CA LEU A 180 -5.51 1.81 30.48
C LEU A 180 -5.35 2.91 29.43
N ASN A 181 -4.15 3.07 28.87
CA ASN A 181 -3.87 4.01 27.79
C ASN A 181 -4.34 3.52 26.41
N CYS A 182 -4.83 2.29 26.31
CA CYS A 182 -5.53 1.75 25.15
C CYS A 182 -7.03 2.00 25.32
N VAL A 183 -7.43 3.24 25.05
CA VAL A 183 -8.68 3.81 25.57
C VAL A 183 -9.94 3.26 24.91
N GLY A 184 -9.96 3.09 23.60
CA GLY A 184 -11.15 2.64 22.89
C GLY A 184 -10.84 2.15 21.47
N ARG A 185 -11.45 1.06 21.04
CA ARG A 185 -11.32 0.52 19.69
C ARG A 185 -12.45 1.02 18.80
N ARG A 186 -12.13 1.35 17.56
CA ARG A 186 -13.08 1.87 16.58
C ARG A 186 -13.06 1.02 15.32
N LEU A 187 -14.24 0.65 14.83
CA LEU A 187 -14.35 -0.04 13.56
C LEU A 187 -14.10 0.96 12.41
N LEU A 188 -13.12 0.66 11.56
CA LEU A 188 -12.68 1.49 10.44
C LEU A 188 -13.23 0.98 9.12
N HIS A 189 -13.04 -0.31 8.82
CA HIS A 189 -13.48 -0.96 7.58
C HIS A 189 -14.30 -2.23 7.85
N ARG A 190 -15.29 -2.49 6.98
CA ARG A 190 -16.04 -3.75 6.88
C ARG A 190 -15.83 -4.36 5.50
N HIS A 191 -15.01 -5.39 5.45
CA HIS A 191 -14.90 -6.28 4.30
C HIS A 191 -15.97 -7.38 4.38
N ALA A 192 -16.05 -8.21 3.35
CA ALA A 192 -16.93 -9.36 3.34
C ALA A 192 -16.77 -10.21 4.62
N ARG A 193 -17.88 -10.62 5.21
CA ARG A 193 -17.89 -11.47 6.40
C ARG A 193 -17.23 -12.80 6.09
N GLU A 194 -16.45 -13.27 7.07
CA GLU A 194 -15.64 -14.50 7.02
C GLU A 194 -14.44 -14.45 6.06
N GLU A 195 -14.16 -13.29 5.45
CA GLU A 195 -12.91 -13.06 4.70
C GLU A 195 -11.86 -12.40 5.61
N PRO A 196 -10.71 -13.04 5.87
CA PRO A 196 -9.72 -12.49 6.79
C PRO A 196 -9.02 -11.26 6.21
N VAL A 197 -8.94 -10.17 6.97
CA VAL A 197 -8.18 -8.98 6.56
C VAL A 197 -6.68 -9.21 6.77
N THR A 198 -5.98 -9.54 5.70
CA THR A 198 -4.54 -9.88 5.73
C THR A 198 -3.65 -8.85 5.03
N VAL A 199 -4.23 -7.89 4.33
CA VAL A 199 -3.50 -6.90 3.53
C VAL A 199 -3.83 -5.50 4.04
N MET A 200 -2.79 -4.76 4.42
CA MET A 200 -2.93 -3.39 4.92
C MET A 200 -1.65 -2.59 4.69
N ASP A 201 -1.81 -1.28 4.55
CA ASP A 201 -0.72 -0.31 4.47
C ASP A 201 -1.21 1.06 4.94
N HIS A 202 -0.28 1.92 5.33
CA HIS A 202 -0.58 3.28 5.79
C HIS A 202 0.45 4.28 5.26
N LEU A 203 0.02 5.52 5.06
CA LEU A 203 0.86 6.62 4.64
C LEU A 203 0.35 7.91 5.30
N GLY A 204 1.20 8.54 6.12
CA GLY A 204 0.76 9.67 6.94
C GLY A 204 -0.44 9.27 7.80
N THR A 205 -1.58 9.92 7.57
CA THR A 205 -2.85 9.68 8.28
C THR A 205 -3.86 8.83 7.51
N LEU A 206 -3.45 8.27 6.36
CA LEU A 206 -4.27 7.39 5.53
C LEU A 206 -3.99 5.93 5.82
N PHE A 207 -5.03 5.11 5.72
CA PHE A 207 -4.98 3.67 5.90
C PHE A 207 -5.78 2.98 4.80
N ALA A 208 -5.21 1.93 4.23
CA ALA A 208 -5.84 1.08 3.23
C ALA A 208 -5.83 -0.38 3.68
N SER A 209 -6.89 -1.13 3.34
CA SER A 209 -6.94 -2.58 3.58
C SER A 209 -7.71 -3.36 2.54
N ALA A 210 -7.41 -4.66 2.44
CA ALA A 210 -8.12 -5.64 1.63
C ALA A 210 -8.24 -6.99 2.35
N ALA A 211 -9.30 -7.74 2.04
CA ALA A 211 -9.60 -9.06 2.62
C ALA A 211 -9.67 -10.15 1.54
N PRO A 212 -8.52 -10.60 1.01
CA PRO A 212 -8.49 -11.70 0.06
C PRO A 212 -8.80 -13.05 0.75
N PRO A 213 -9.23 -14.08 -0.01
CA PRO A 213 -9.41 -14.09 -1.47
C PRO A 213 -10.81 -13.73 -1.96
N GLY A 214 -11.82 -13.62 -1.08
CA GLY A 214 -13.21 -13.41 -1.51
C GLY A 214 -13.59 -11.95 -1.76
N ASP A 215 -13.07 -11.00 -0.98
CA ASP A 215 -13.36 -9.58 -1.18
C ASP A 215 -12.43 -8.96 -2.21
N THR A 216 -13.00 -8.59 -3.36
CA THR A 216 -12.28 -7.96 -4.47
C THR A 216 -12.34 -6.43 -4.38
N SER A 217 -12.25 -5.88 -3.17
CA SER A 217 -12.28 -4.42 -2.96
C SER A 217 -11.19 -3.97 -2.00
N VAL A 218 -10.67 -2.76 -2.22
CA VAL A 218 -9.74 -2.09 -1.29
C VAL A 218 -10.46 -0.94 -0.63
N ALA A 219 -10.50 -0.93 0.70
CA ALA A 219 -11.09 0.13 1.50
C ALA A 219 -10.01 1.15 1.90
N VAL A 220 -10.29 2.44 1.74
CA VAL A 220 -9.37 3.53 2.09
C VAL A 220 -10.07 4.55 2.98
N SER A 221 -9.44 4.87 4.11
CA SER A 221 -9.93 5.83 5.09
C SER A 221 -8.80 6.68 5.66
N MET A 222 -9.15 7.86 6.15
CA MET A 222 -8.31 8.61 7.07
C MET A 222 -8.53 8.05 8.48
N PHE A 223 -7.46 7.87 9.27
CA PHE A 223 -7.54 7.37 10.64
C PHE A 223 -7.21 8.44 11.70
N HIS A 224 -6.61 9.56 11.31
CA HIS A 224 -6.18 10.63 12.20
C HIS A 224 -6.36 12.02 11.54
N PRO A 225 -6.71 13.09 12.29
CA PRO A 225 -7.07 13.09 13.72
C PRO A 225 -8.48 12.55 14.00
N LEU A 226 -9.36 12.60 13.00
CA LEU A 226 -10.72 12.08 13.06
C LEU A 226 -10.92 11.01 11.99
N PRO A 227 -11.18 9.75 12.37
CA PRO A 227 -11.38 8.69 11.39
C PRO A 227 -12.59 8.97 10.48
N ALA A 228 -12.35 8.91 9.17
CA ALA A 228 -13.32 9.22 8.13
C ALA A 228 -13.12 8.31 6.91
N SER A 229 -14.23 7.84 6.34
CA SER A 229 -14.20 7.04 5.11
C SER A 229 -13.87 7.92 3.90
N ILE A 230 -12.97 7.45 3.05
CA ILE A 230 -12.62 8.16 1.80
C ILE A 230 -13.30 7.45 0.64
N THR A 231 -12.88 6.24 0.31
CA THR A 231 -13.40 5.54 -0.87
C THR A 231 -13.16 4.03 -0.83
N CYS A 232 -13.88 3.29 -1.67
CA CYS A 232 -13.72 1.86 -1.87
C CYS A 232 -13.45 1.58 -3.35
N LEU A 233 -12.30 0.94 -3.62
CA LEU A 233 -11.79 0.66 -4.95
C LEU A 233 -12.20 -0.76 -5.37
N PRO A 234 -13.00 -0.93 -6.42
CA PRO A 234 -13.37 -2.24 -6.93
C PRO A 234 -12.23 -2.85 -7.74
N HIS A 235 -12.00 -4.14 -7.55
CA HIS A 235 -11.04 -4.94 -8.29
C HIS A 235 -11.71 -6.13 -8.99
N PRO A 236 -11.18 -6.56 -10.15
CA PRO A 236 -11.66 -7.75 -10.85
C PRO A 236 -11.16 -9.08 -10.22
N SER A 237 -10.10 -9.00 -9.43
CA SER A 237 -9.46 -10.12 -8.72
C SER A 237 -9.11 -9.66 -7.31
N ALA A 238 -9.05 -10.60 -6.37
CA ALA A 238 -8.65 -10.28 -5.01
C ALA A 238 -7.25 -9.66 -4.95
N VAL A 239 -7.11 -8.67 -4.08
CA VAL A 239 -5.88 -7.89 -3.92
C VAL A 239 -5.03 -8.55 -2.85
N ARG A 240 -3.79 -8.91 -3.21
CA ARG A 240 -2.85 -9.64 -2.36
C ARG A 240 -1.82 -8.72 -1.70
N SER A 241 -1.53 -7.58 -2.31
CA SER A 241 -0.60 -6.58 -1.80
C SER A 241 -1.06 -5.16 -2.16
N ILE A 242 -0.75 -4.21 -1.28
CA ILE A 242 -1.02 -2.79 -1.50
C ILE A 242 0.18 -1.96 -1.08
N LYS A 243 0.35 -0.78 -1.69
CA LYS A 243 1.36 0.19 -1.31
C LYS A 243 0.86 1.61 -1.54
N LEU A 244 0.73 2.40 -0.48
CA LEU A 244 0.42 3.83 -0.55
C LEU A 244 1.67 4.64 -0.92
N TRP A 245 1.48 5.71 -1.68
CA TRP A 245 2.54 6.58 -2.15
C TRP A 245 2.06 8.04 -2.35
N GLU A 246 2.90 9.01 -2.01
CA GLU A 246 2.56 10.44 -2.05
C GLU A 246 2.48 11.02 -3.47
N GLY A 247 3.04 10.35 -4.48
CA GLY A 247 2.96 10.83 -5.86
C GLY A 247 3.92 11.96 -6.21
N SER A 248 4.87 12.29 -5.34
CA SER A 248 5.81 13.42 -5.49
C SER A 248 6.49 13.47 -6.86
N THR A 249 6.80 12.32 -7.46
CA THR A 249 7.44 12.23 -8.79
C THR A 249 6.61 12.87 -9.91
N PHE A 250 5.27 12.91 -9.78
CA PHE A 250 4.39 13.57 -10.75
C PHE A 250 4.25 15.08 -10.52
N THR A 251 4.56 15.55 -9.30
CA THR A 251 4.46 16.96 -8.91
C THR A 251 5.79 17.69 -8.86
N THR A 252 6.91 16.96 -8.84
CA THR A 252 8.25 17.52 -8.91
C THR A 252 8.40 18.30 -10.21
N SER A 253 8.36 19.63 -10.09
CA SER A 253 8.71 20.54 -11.15
C SER A 253 10.13 20.20 -11.60
N SER A 254 10.29 19.69 -12.82
CA SER A 254 11.59 19.79 -13.47
C SER A 254 11.84 21.28 -13.64
N SER A 255 12.70 21.85 -12.79
CA SER A 255 13.30 23.16 -13.03
C SER A 255 14.21 23.05 -14.25
N HIS A 256 13.63 22.81 -15.43
CA HIS A 256 14.35 23.00 -16.67
C HIS A 256 14.42 24.51 -16.89
N SER A 257 15.47 25.10 -16.34
CA SER A 257 16.06 26.30 -16.90
C SER A 257 16.54 25.95 -18.30
N SER A 258 15.70 26.14 -19.32
CA SER A 258 16.18 26.21 -20.70
C SER A 258 16.35 27.68 -21.07
N SER A 259 17.56 28.16 -20.83
CA SER A 259 18.16 29.23 -21.62
C SER A 259 18.32 28.74 -23.06
N ALA A 260 17.24 28.65 -23.83
CA ALA A 260 17.23 28.54 -25.29
C ALA A 260 15.79 28.56 -25.81
N GLU A 261 15.55 29.44 -26.78
CA GLU A 261 14.39 29.50 -27.70
C GLU A 261 13.16 30.28 -27.24
N GLU A 262 13.25 31.59 -27.51
CA GLU A 262 12.29 32.66 -27.31
C GLU A 262 11.15 32.70 -28.36
N TYR A 263 10.73 31.56 -28.95
CA TYR A 263 9.91 31.59 -30.18
C TYR A 263 8.45 31.13 -30.12
N ASP A 264 7.92 30.66 -28.99
CA ASP A 264 6.50 30.26 -28.93
C ASP A 264 5.83 30.57 -27.58
N THR A 265 5.43 31.85 -27.41
CA THR A 265 4.75 32.36 -26.22
C THR A 265 3.42 31.66 -25.95
N GLN A 266 2.72 31.20 -27.00
CA GLN A 266 1.44 30.51 -26.87
C GLN A 266 1.62 29.10 -26.31
N ARG A 267 2.58 28.33 -26.83
CA ARG A 267 2.91 26.99 -26.29
C ARG A 267 3.39 27.06 -24.85
N GLN A 268 4.26 28.01 -24.53
CA GLN A 268 4.75 28.18 -23.16
C GLN A 268 3.61 28.55 -22.20
N GLY A 269 2.69 29.42 -22.62
CA GLY A 269 1.50 29.76 -21.86
C GLY A 269 0.56 28.56 -21.64
N ALA A 270 0.35 27.72 -22.65
CA ALA A 270 -0.45 26.50 -22.52
C ALA A 270 0.19 25.47 -21.58
N LEU A 271 1.51 25.28 -21.69
CA LEU A 271 2.28 24.39 -20.81
C LEU A 271 2.22 24.86 -19.35
N GLN A 272 2.38 26.16 -19.12
CA GLN A 272 2.29 26.74 -17.79
C GLN A 272 0.90 26.51 -17.18
N ARG A 273 -0.18 26.79 -17.92
CA ARG A 273 -1.56 26.53 -17.46
C ARG A 273 -1.81 25.07 -17.13
N TRP A 274 -1.26 24.16 -17.93
CA TRP A 274 -1.38 22.72 -17.67
C TRP A 274 -0.63 22.33 -16.38
N HIS A 275 0.60 22.82 -16.17
CA HIS A 275 1.33 22.64 -14.91
C HIS A 275 0.64 23.29 -13.71
N ASP A 276 -0.03 24.43 -13.89
CA ASP A 276 -0.78 25.11 -12.84
C ASP A 276 -2.01 24.28 -12.43
N ALA A 277 -2.76 23.75 -13.41
CA ALA A 277 -3.89 22.86 -13.18
C ALA A 277 -3.46 21.56 -12.46
N LEU A 278 -2.33 20.99 -12.87
CA LEU A 278 -1.63 19.91 -12.20
C LEU A 278 -1.37 20.23 -10.72
N ARG A 279 -0.67 21.32 -10.45
CA ARG A 279 -0.31 21.73 -9.09
C ARG A 279 -1.53 22.06 -8.24
N ALA A 280 -2.63 22.49 -8.84
CA ALA A 280 -3.88 22.72 -8.12
C ALA A 280 -4.60 21.41 -7.74
N ALA A 281 -4.47 20.36 -8.55
CA ALA A 281 -5.17 19.10 -8.35
C ALA A 281 -4.48 18.14 -7.36
N GLU A 282 -3.16 18.28 -7.18
CA GLU A 282 -2.33 17.30 -6.46
C GLU A 282 -2.20 17.45 -4.92
N PRO A 283 -2.43 18.61 -4.27
CA PRO A 283 -2.29 18.74 -2.81
C PRO A 283 -3.21 17.82 -1.99
N THR A 284 -4.27 17.29 -2.61
CA THR A 284 -5.26 16.40 -1.99
C THR A 284 -5.22 14.99 -2.57
N ALA A 285 -4.27 14.70 -3.47
CA ALA A 285 -4.17 13.42 -4.14
C ALA A 285 -3.17 12.49 -3.43
N VAL A 286 -3.54 11.23 -3.29
CA VAL A 286 -2.65 10.16 -2.84
C VAL A 286 -2.76 8.99 -3.80
N TYR A 287 -1.65 8.31 -4.01
CA TYR A 287 -1.56 7.22 -4.95
C TYR A 287 -1.53 5.88 -4.23
N LEU A 288 -2.13 4.87 -4.84
CA LEU A 288 -2.18 3.52 -4.31
C LEU A 288 -1.83 2.51 -5.40
N PHE A 289 -0.77 1.75 -5.16
CA PHE A 289 -0.47 0.55 -5.92
C PHE A 289 -1.21 -0.64 -5.30
N THR A 290 -1.75 -1.50 -6.16
CA THR A 290 -2.46 -2.72 -5.77
C THR A 290 -1.99 -3.87 -6.65
N GLY A 291 -1.59 -4.98 -6.05
CA GLY A 291 -1.15 -6.19 -6.73
C GLY A 291 -2.15 -7.32 -6.49
N ASP A 292 -2.58 -8.00 -7.55
CA ASP A 292 -3.58 -9.07 -7.49
C ASP A 292 -3.00 -10.47 -7.75
N TYR A 293 -3.86 -11.49 -7.59
CA TYR A 293 -3.54 -12.88 -7.92
C TYR A 293 -3.33 -13.13 -9.43
N ALA A 294 -3.77 -12.21 -10.29
CA ALA A 294 -3.61 -12.33 -11.75
C ALA A 294 -2.25 -11.80 -12.24
N GLY A 295 -1.38 -11.32 -11.35
CA GLY A 295 -0.07 -10.77 -11.71
C GLY A 295 -0.15 -9.37 -12.30
N LEU A 296 -1.20 -8.62 -11.98
CA LEU A 296 -1.37 -7.23 -12.41
C LEU A 296 -1.15 -6.28 -11.24
N VAL A 297 -0.40 -5.20 -11.51
CA VAL A 297 -0.27 -4.08 -10.60
C VAL A 297 -1.06 -2.90 -11.16
N ARG A 298 -1.92 -2.29 -10.35
CA ARG A 298 -2.71 -1.11 -10.72
C ARG A 298 -2.30 0.09 -9.88
N LEU A 299 -2.09 1.22 -10.55
CA LEU A 299 -1.81 2.51 -9.92
C LEU A 299 -3.09 3.36 -9.94
N TRP A 300 -3.63 3.62 -8.76
CA TRP A 300 -4.80 4.45 -8.55
C TRP A 300 -4.39 5.81 -8.03
N ARG A 301 -5.05 6.86 -8.50
CA ARG A 301 -5.03 8.20 -7.91
C ARG A 301 -6.31 8.38 -7.10
N ILE A 302 -6.18 8.63 -5.81
CA ILE A 302 -7.27 8.86 -4.87
C ILE A 302 -7.28 10.33 -4.53
N ASP A 303 -8.41 10.98 -4.77
CA ASP A 303 -8.63 12.36 -4.38
C ASP A 303 -9.33 12.37 -3.02
N VAL A 304 -8.58 12.73 -1.99
CA VAL A 304 -9.04 12.68 -0.59
C VAL A 304 -10.14 13.71 -0.34
N ALA A 305 -10.07 14.87 -1.00
CA ALA A 305 -11.04 15.95 -0.80
C ALA A 305 -12.39 15.67 -1.48
N THR A 306 -12.37 15.08 -2.66
CA THR A 306 -13.59 14.74 -3.42
C THR A 306 -14.10 13.32 -3.17
N HIS A 307 -13.40 12.53 -2.35
CA HIS A 307 -13.73 11.12 -2.05
C HIS A 307 -13.83 10.26 -3.32
N SER A 308 -13.02 10.59 -4.34
CA SER A 308 -13.06 9.96 -5.66
C SER A 308 -11.75 9.25 -5.97
N TYR A 309 -11.77 8.41 -7.01
CA TYR A 309 -10.57 7.72 -7.47
C TYR A 309 -10.58 7.59 -8.99
N THR A 310 -9.39 7.46 -9.56
CA THR A 310 -9.17 7.24 -10.98
C THR A 310 -8.05 6.22 -11.18
N LEU A 311 -8.24 5.28 -12.11
CA LEU A 311 -7.17 4.36 -12.48
C LEU A 311 -6.20 5.06 -13.43
N GLN A 312 -4.96 5.20 -13.03
CA GLN A 312 -3.93 5.89 -13.82
C GLN A 312 -3.24 4.91 -14.77
N HIS A 313 -2.74 3.77 -14.24
CA HIS A 313 -1.99 2.79 -15.02
C HIS A 313 -2.27 1.35 -14.60
N VAL A 314 -2.14 0.45 -15.58
CA VAL A 314 -2.04 -1.00 -15.36
C VAL A 314 -0.63 -1.42 -15.78
N LEU A 315 0.08 -2.08 -14.88
CA LEU A 315 1.42 -2.60 -15.06
C LEU A 315 1.33 -4.13 -15.09
N ILE A 316 1.99 -4.75 -16.07
CA ILE A 316 1.91 -6.20 -16.31
C ILE A 316 3.20 -6.89 -15.89
N CYS A 317 3.10 -7.97 -15.11
CA CYS A 317 4.23 -8.84 -14.83
C CYS A 317 4.49 -9.71 -16.07
N SER A 318 5.48 -9.34 -16.88
CA SER A 318 5.83 -10.08 -18.11
C SER A 318 7.33 -10.07 -18.33
N ALA A 319 7.97 -11.24 -18.22
CA ALA A 319 9.42 -11.37 -18.34
C ALA A 319 9.91 -11.34 -19.79
N ASN A 320 9.01 -11.50 -20.77
CA ASN A 320 9.36 -11.51 -22.19
C ASN A 320 9.45 -10.11 -22.83
N MET A 321 9.03 -9.06 -22.11
CA MET A 321 9.08 -7.66 -22.53
C MET A 321 9.75 -6.78 -21.48
N THR A 322 11.00 -7.12 -21.13
CA THR A 322 11.83 -6.30 -20.24
C THR A 322 12.62 -5.23 -21.01
N GLY A 323 13.18 -4.26 -20.30
CA GLY A 323 13.99 -3.16 -20.85
C GLY A 323 13.17 -1.95 -21.26
N MET A 324 11.91 -1.88 -20.84
CA MET A 324 11.00 -0.79 -21.19
C MET A 324 11.04 0.28 -20.11
N LEU A 325 11.43 1.50 -20.50
CA LEU A 325 11.45 2.65 -19.58
C LEU A 325 10.06 3.23 -19.39
N SER A 326 9.21 3.17 -20.41
CA SER A 326 7.85 3.72 -20.36
C SER A 326 6.87 2.88 -21.18
N PRO A 327 5.55 3.06 -20.97
CA PRO A 327 4.50 2.48 -21.80
C PRO A 327 4.64 2.82 -23.30
N LEU A 328 5.41 3.85 -23.65
CA LEU A 328 5.60 4.34 -25.02
C LEU A 328 6.90 3.86 -25.67
N THR A 329 7.86 3.38 -24.88
CA THR A 329 9.11 2.78 -25.39
C THR A 329 8.88 1.71 -26.46
N PRO A 330 7.82 0.85 -26.43
CA PRO A 330 7.61 -0.15 -27.48
C PRO A 330 7.41 0.47 -28.87
N PHE A 331 6.84 1.67 -28.95
CA PHE A 331 6.56 2.33 -30.22
C PHE A 331 7.82 2.96 -30.85
N ALA A 332 8.83 3.26 -30.04
CA ALA A 332 10.10 3.84 -30.47
C ALA A 332 11.09 2.79 -31.00
N ARG A 333 10.92 1.50 -30.69
CA ARG A 333 11.80 0.43 -31.17
C ARG A 333 11.55 0.16 -32.66
N GLU A 334 12.63 0.01 -33.42
CA GLU A 334 12.57 -0.46 -34.82
C GLU A 334 12.21 -1.96 -34.91
N ASP A 335 12.23 -2.68 -33.78
CA ASP A 335 11.89 -4.10 -33.69
C ASP A 335 10.41 -4.34 -34.06
N ASN A 336 10.20 -4.75 -35.30
CA ASN A 336 8.92 -5.21 -35.84
C ASN A 336 8.53 -6.60 -35.33
N SER A 337 8.87 -6.98 -34.09
CA SER A 337 8.62 -8.35 -33.62
C SER A 337 7.13 -8.63 -33.67
N LYS A 338 6.71 -9.45 -34.64
CA LYS A 338 5.29 -9.81 -34.86
C LYS A 338 4.72 -10.70 -33.76
N LYS A 339 5.53 -11.10 -32.78
CA LYS A 339 5.10 -11.93 -31.67
C LYS A 339 4.36 -11.05 -30.68
N VAL A 340 3.10 -11.40 -30.42
CA VAL A 340 2.34 -10.85 -29.29
C VAL A 340 3.13 -11.15 -28.03
N PRO A 341 3.47 -10.14 -27.20
CA PRO A 341 4.00 -10.39 -25.87
C PRO A 341 3.05 -11.34 -25.14
N SER A 342 3.51 -12.50 -24.67
CA SER A 342 2.66 -13.31 -23.81
C SER A 342 2.60 -12.66 -22.42
N ARG A 343 1.40 -12.63 -21.83
CA ARG A 343 1.29 -12.44 -20.39
C ARG A 343 1.90 -13.68 -19.73
N ASP A 344 2.79 -13.49 -18.75
CA ASP A 344 3.12 -14.57 -17.81
C ASP A 344 1.92 -14.67 -16.86
N ALA A 345 0.83 -15.28 -17.35
CA ALA A 345 -0.36 -15.49 -16.54
C ALA A 345 0.05 -16.33 -15.31
N ASP A 346 -0.52 -15.98 -14.16
CA ASP A 346 -0.47 -16.75 -12.90
C ASP A 346 0.71 -16.47 -11.94
N ARG A 347 1.38 -15.31 -12.04
CA ARG A 347 2.34 -14.87 -11.01
C ARG A 347 1.72 -13.92 -10.00
N THR A 348 1.23 -14.46 -8.89
CA THR A 348 0.65 -13.66 -7.79
C THR A 348 1.62 -12.58 -7.30
N VAL A 349 1.11 -11.35 -7.08
CA VAL A 349 1.91 -10.25 -6.51
C VAL A 349 1.83 -10.27 -4.98
N HIS A 350 2.88 -10.77 -4.33
CA HIS A 350 2.91 -10.96 -2.88
C HIS A 350 3.27 -9.70 -2.09
N CYS A 351 4.13 -8.83 -2.64
CA CYS A 351 4.56 -7.60 -1.98
C CYS A 351 4.89 -6.50 -2.99
N LEU A 352 4.80 -5.25 -2.54
CA LEU A 352 5.05 -4.04 -3.32
C LEU A 352 5.93 -3.08 -2.52
N GLU A 353 6.83 -2.37 -3.21
CA GLU A 353 7.59 -1.26 -2.63
C GLU A 353 7.89 -0.20 -3.69
N VAL A 354 8.09 1.04 -3.25
CA VAL A 354 8.41 2.18 -4.10
C VAL A 354 9.75 2.77 -3.63
N ASP A 355 10.69 2.93 -4.56
CA ASP A 355 11.88 3.78 -4.39
C ASP A 355 11.58 5.12 -5.06
N GLU A 356 11.07 6.06 -4.26
CA GLU A 356 10.69 7.39 -4.72
C GLU A 356 11.90 8.17 -5.27
N GLN A 357 13.08 7.99 -4.66
CA GLN A 357 14.28 8.67 -5.13
C GLN A 357 14.68 8.16 -6.51
N ALA A 358 14.62 6.85 -6.75
CA ALA A 358 14.90 6.26 -8.05
C ALA A 358 13.74 6.38 -9.05
N GLY A 359 12.54 6.76 -8.61
CA GLY A 359 11.35 6.72 -9.45
C GLY A 359 11.01 5.29 -9.89
N ARG A 360 11.10 4.31 -8.98
CA ARG A 360 10.87 2.88 -9.28
C ARG A 360 9.81 2.25 -8.40
N VAL A 361 9.01 1.35 -8.98
CA VAL A 361 8.12 0.44 -8.24
C VAL A 361 8.59 -0.98 -8.45
N PHE A 362 8.54 -1.76 -7.38
CA PHE A 362 8.95 -3.16 -7.32
C PHE A 362 7.77 -4.02 -6.93
N ALA A 363 7.57 -5.14 -7.63
CA ALA A 363 6.57 -6.15 -7.30
C ALA A 363 7.25 -7.50 -7.08
N GLY A 364 7.17 -8.02 -5.86
CA GLY A 364 7.62 -9.36 -5.52
C GLY A 364 6.59 -10.40 -5.93
N THR A 365 7.02 -11.37 -6.73
CA THR A 365 6.18 -12.42 -7.31
C THR A 365 6.82 -13.79 -7.12
N GLU A 366 6.17 -14.82 -7.65
CA GLU A 366 6.79 -16.13 -7.83
C GLU A 366 7.98 -16.04 -8.80
N GLY A 367 9.14 -16.52 -8.35
CA GLY A 367 10.39 -16.58 -9.10
C GLY A 367 11.20 -15.28 -9.17
N GLY A 368 10.70 -14.14 -8.69
CA GLY A 368 11.49 -12.91 -8.69
C GLY A 368 10.72 -11.61 -8.45
N VAL A 369 11.39 -10.49 -8.75
CA VAL A 369 10.87 -9.13 -8.59
C VAL A 369 10.79 -8.44 -9.96
N TYR A 370 9.63 -7.91 -10.30
CA TYR A 370 9.45 -7.04 -11.47
C TYR A 370 9.67 -5.58 -11.08
N VAL A 371 10.31 -4.82 -11.97
CA VAL A 371 10.68 -3.42 -11.75
C VAL A 371 10.07 -2.56 -12.86
N TRP A 372 9.48 -1.42 -12.52
CA TRP A 372 9.02 -0.42 -13.49
C TRP A 372 9.53 0.97 -13.10
N ALA A 373 9.72 1.83 -14.10
CA ALA A 373 9.97 3.25 -13.90
C ALA A 373 8.65 4.00 -13.74
N ILE A 374 8.39 4.51 -12.54
CA ILE A 374 7.19 5.30 -12.24
C ILE A 374 7.32 6.71 -12.81
N ASP A 375 8.54 7.26 -12.81
CA ASP A 375 8.83 8.62 -13.27
C ASP A 375 8.72 8.82 -14.78
N ALA A 376 8.62 7.73 -15.53
CA ALA A 376 8.41 7.70 -16.96
C ALA A 376 6.93 7.44 -17.34
N LEU A 377 6.04 7.24 -16.37
CA LEU A 377 4.61 7.02 -16.64
C LEU A 377 3.91 8.33 -17.05
N PRO A 378 3.12 8.34 -18.14
CA PRO A 378 2.32 9.51 -18.53
C PRO A 378 1.27 9.90 -17.49
N TRP A 379 1.29 11.13 -16.98
CA TRP A 379 0.31 11.58 -15.99
C TRP A 379 -1.03 11.96 -16.63
N ARG A 380 -2.14 11.47 -16.05
CA ARG A 380 -3.48 11.63 -16.66
C ARG A 380 -4.42 12.57 -15.92
N GLY A 381 -3.99 13.09 -14.79
CA GLY A 381 -4.77 14.03 -14.00
C GLY A 381 -6.14 13.54 -13.56
N PRO A 382 -6.95 14.46 -13.02
CA PRO A 382 -8.34 14.18 -12.70
C PRO A 382 -9.15 13.97 -14.00
N GLU A 383 -10.18 13.12 -13.93
CA GLU A 383 -11.03 12.83 -15.09
C GLU A 383 -11.69 14.11 -15.65
N SER A 384 -11.48 14.37 -16.93
CA SER A 384 -12.15 15.43 -17.68
C SER A 384 -12.93 14.85 -18.86
N VAL A 385 -14.11 15.42 -19.13
CA VAL A 385 -15.15 14.80 -19.96
C VAL A 385 -15.13 15.32 -21.42
N SER A 386 -14.27 16.29 -21.75
CA SER A 386 -14.11 16.77 -23.12
C SER A 386 -13.12 15.91 -23.91
N ALA A 387 -13.36 15.70 -25.20
CA ALA A 387 -12.46 14.92 -26.07
C ALA A 387 -11.04 15.53 -26.13
N ASN A 388 -10.94 16.86 -26.07
CA ASN A 388 -9.65 17.55 -26.06
C ASN A 388 -8.90 17.38 -24.74
N ALA A 389 -9.59 17.41 -23.60
CA ALA A 389 -8.97 17.12 -22.32
C ALA A 389 -8.54 15.65 -22.23
N LEU A 390 -9.36 14.73 -22.74
CA LEU A 390 -9.00 13.31 -22.82
C LEU A 390 -7.75 13.09 -23.68
N ALA A 391 -7.61 13.83 -24.79
CA ALA A 391 -6.44 13.79 -25.64
C ALA A 391 -5.18 14.32 -24.94
N ALA A 392 -5.28 15.40 -24.17
CA ALA A 392 -4.18 15.94 -23.39
C ALA A 392 -3.63 14.93 -22.37
N HIS A 393 -4.48 14.07 -21.84
CA HIS A 393 -4.11 13.03 -20.87
C HIS A 393 -3.88 11.64 -21.51
N HIS A 394 -3.95 11.55 -22.84
CA HIS A 394 -3.78 10.28 -23.55
C HIS A 394 -2.28 9.93 -23.69
N PRO A 395 -1.82 8.71 -23.33
CA PRO A 395 -0.41 8.31 -23.41
C PRO A 395 0.19 8.48 -24.81
N LEU A 396 -0.57 8.21 -25.87
CA LEU A 396 -0.07 8.39 -27.24
C LEU A 396 0.25 9.87 -27.57
N CYS A 397 -0.38 10.80 -26.85
CA CYS A 397 -0.15 12.24 -26.94
C CYS A 397 0.89 12.74 -25.92
N TRP A 398 1.62 11.87 -25.22
CA TRP A 398 2.57 12.29 -24.18
C TRP A 398 3.97 12.53 -24.72
N ASP A 399 4.60 13.62 -24.28
CA ASP A 399 6.00 13.95 -24.53
C ASP A 399 6.83 13.45 -23.33
N GLU A 400 7.61 12.38 -23.54
CA GLU A 400 8.42 11.75 -22.50
C GLU A 400 9.56 12.66 -22.03
N GLU A 401 10.11 13.48 -22.93
CA GLU A 401 11.22 14.38 -22.63
C GLU A 401 10.75 15.56 -21.78
N ARG A 402 9.60 16.14 -22.14
CA ARG A 402 9.03 17.31 -21.45
C ARG A 402 8.11 16.95 -20.28
N ARG A 403 7.77 15.67 -20.12
CA ARG A 403 6.80 15.17 -19.14
C ARG A 403 5.47 15.93 -19.19
N ALA A 404 4.99 16.17 -20.40
CA ALA A 404 3.79 16.97 -20.67
C ALA A 404 3.07 16.48 -21.94
N PRO A 405 1.85 16.94 -22.23
CA PRO A 405 1.18 16.62 -23.48
C PRO A 405 1.92 17.23 -24.69
N LEU A 406 1.93 16.51 -25.82
CA LEU A 406 2.42 16.97 -27.10
C LEU A 406 1.64 18.23 -27.56
N PRO A 407 2.27 19.13 -28.34
CA PRO A 407 1.64 20.39 -28.77
C PRO A 407 0.25 20.24 -29.39
N CYS A 408 0.03 19.23 -30.24
CA CYS A 408 -1.27 18.96 -30.87
C CYS A 408 -2.40 18.68 -29.87
N ALA A 409 -2.09 18.18 -28.66
CA ALA A 409 -3.08 17.95 -27.61
C ALA A 409 -3.10 19.12 -26.60
N LEU A 410 -1.93 19.67 -26.27
CA LEU A 410 -1.78 20.76 -25.30
C LEU A 410 -2.45 22.06 -25.73
N LEU A 411 -2.36 22.45 -27.00
CA LEU A 411 -2.92 23.72 -27.49
C LEU A 411 -4.45 23.76 -27.45
N HIS A 412 -5.10 22.60 -27.43
CA HIS A 412 -6.55 22.45 -27.31
C HIS A 412 -6.98 22.07 -25.88
N TYR A 413 -6.04 22.02 -24.93
CA TYR A 413 -6.35 21.82 -23.52
C TYR A 413 -6.94 23.12 -22.95
N GLU A 414 -8.25 23.14 -22.81
CA GLU A 414 -8.98 24.19 -22.10
C GLU A 414 -9.30 23.70 -20.68
N ALA A 415 -8.61 24.26 -19.69
CA ALA A 415 -9.12 24.26 -18.32
C ALA A 415 -10.00 25.51 -18.16
N SER A 416 -11.33 25.38 -18.25
CA SER A 416 -12.27 26.43 -17.79
C SER A 416 -12.24 26.55 -16.25
N PRO A 417 -12.77 27.61 -15.55
CA PRO A 417 -13.45 28.90 -15.92
C PRO A 417 -12.91 30.14 -15.08
N PRO A 418 -13.53 31.37 -14.94
CA PRO A 418 -14.80 31.95 -15.43
C PRO A 418 -14.68 33.22 -16.32
N TYR A 419 -15.82 33.57 -16.92
CA TYR A 419 -16.24 34.87 -17.48
C TYR A 419 -15.31 36.07 -17.22
N ASP A 420 -14.74 36.64 -18.29
CA ASP A 420 -15.23 37.86 -18.94
C ASP A 420 -14.22 38.29 -20.01
N SER A 421 -14.65 38.34 -21.26
CA SER A 421 -14.42 39.44 -22.21
C SER A 421 -14.53 38.94 -23.65
N ASP A 422 -15.36 39.66 -24.40
CA ASP A 422 -15.49 39.66 -25.85
C ASP A 422 -14.16 39.91 -26.57
N ALA A 423 -13.31 38.89 -26.68
CA ALA A 423 -12.16 38.91 -27.59
C ALA A 423 -12.33 37.80 -28.63
N GLY A 424 -12.61 38.21 -29.86
CA GLY A 424 -12.91 37.33 -30.99
C GLY A 424 -11.96 36.13 -31.11
N SER A 425 -12.56 34.93 -31.09
CA SER A 425 -11.88 33.66 -31.25
C SER A 425 -11.20 33.57 -32.62
N THR A 426 -9.90 33.84 -32.67
CA THR A 426 -9.06 33.34 -33.76
C THR A 426 -8.70 31.90 -33.41
N SER A 427 -9.30 30.95 -34.14
CA SER A 427 -8.95 29.53 -34.05
C SER A 427 -7.44 29.35 -34.25
N PRO A 428 -6.75 28.55 -33.42
CA PRO A 428 -5.31 28.38 -33.54
C PRO A 428 -4.97 27.65 -34.84
N THR A 429 -4.36 28.34 -35.80
CA THR A 429 -3.99 27.83 -37.14
C THR A 429 -2.58 27.24 -37.21
N ALA A 430 -1.87 27.12 -36.08
CA ALA A 430 -0.54 26.49 -36.05
C ALA A 430 -0.63 25.03 -35.57
N SER A 431 -1.18 24.14 -36.40
CA SER A 431 -1.02 22.70 -36.20
C SER A 431 0.46 22.35 -36.32
N SER A 432 1.11 21.99 -35.21
CA SER A 432 2.45 21.40 -35.24
C SER A 432 2.38 20.04 -35.92
N THR A 433 2.54 20.01 -37.24
CA THR A 433 2.39 18.81 -38.07
C THR A 433 3.26 17.63 -37.60
N ASP A 434 4.38 17.90 -36.92
CA ASP A 434 5.26 16.85 -36.40
C ASP A 434 4.69 16.16 -35.16
N SER A 435 4.02 16.90 -34.26
CA SER A 435 3.38 16.30 -33.09
C SER A 435 2.21 15.37 -33.46
N GLU A 436 1.45 15.70 -34.50
CA GLU A 436 0.40 14.82 -35.03
C GLU A 436 0.96 13.56 -35.69
N LYS A 437 2.05 13.68 -36.46
CA LYS A 437 2.75 12.52 -37.05
C LYS A 437 3.24 11.55 -35.99
N ILE A 438 3.71 12.05 -34.83
CA ILE A 438 4.12 11.19 -33.70
C ILE A 438 2.93 10.38 -33.19
N VAL A 439 1.77 11.00 -33.02
CA VAL A 439 0.54 10.31 -32.57
C VAL A 439 0.09 9.27 -33.60
N GLU A 440 0.08 9.63 -34.89
CA GLU A 440 -0.24 8.70 -35.99
C GLU A 440 0.70 7.49 -36.02
N TYR A 441 2.01 7.75 -35.88
CA TYR A 441 3.02 6.72 -35.84
C TYR A 441 2.80 5.78 -34.64
N ARG A 442 2.64 6.32 -33.43
CA ARG A 442 2.38 5.52 -32.22
C ARG A 442 1.09 4.71 -32.32
N ALA A 443 0.01 5.29 -32.86
CA ALA A 443 -1.23 4.57 -33.10
C ALA A 443 -1.03 3.38 -34.05
N SER A 444 -0.30 3.57 -35.16
CA SER A 444 -0.02 2.50 -36.12
C SER A 444 0.76 1.31 -35.53
N ARG A 445 1.52 1.56 -34.47
CA ARG A 445 2.33 0.59 -33.75
C ARG A 445 1.60 -0.11 -32.59
N LEU A 446 0.34 0.25 -32.31
CA LEU A 446 -0.42 -0.33 -31.20
C LEU A 446 -0.77 -1.81 -31.39
N VAL A 447 -0.71 -2.31 -32.63
CA VAL A 447 -0.98 -3.71 -32.94
C VAL A 447 -0.08 -4.65 -32.12
N ASN A 448 -0.65 -5.73 -31.62
CA ASN A 448 -0.06 -6.72 -30.74
C ASN A 448 0.37 -6.22 -29.35
N HIS A 449 -0.01 -5.01 -28.94
CA HIS A 449 0.24 -4.55 -27.58
C HIS A 449 -0.95 -4.75 -26.64
N HIS A 450 -0.60 -5.11 -25.40
CA HIS A 450 -1.52 -5.12 -24.28
C HIS A 450 -2.03 -3.71 -23.97
N VAL A 451 -3.33 -3.61 -23.79
CA VAL A 451 -4.06 -2.38 -23.50
C VAL A 451 -5.13 -2.63 -22.45
N TRP A 452 -5.54 -1.57 -21.75
CA TRP A 452 -6.72 -1.57 -20.93
C TRP A 452 -7.65 -0.43 -21.36
N LEU A 453 -8.93 -0.53 -21.00
CA LEU A 453 -9.94 0.44 -21.40
C LEU A 453 -10.32 1.35 -20.23
N LEU A 454 -10.52 2.64 -20.52
CA LEU A 454 -11.03 3.63 -19.57
C LEU A 454 -12.36 3.19 -18.90
N PRO A 455 -12.81 3.87 -17.82
CA PRO A 455 -14.06 3.53 -17.15
C PRO A 455 -15.27 3.47 -18.09
N ALA A 456 -16.24 2.63 -17.72
CA ALA A 456 -17.40 2.33 -18.54
C ALA A 456 -18.20 3.57 -18.98
N SER A 457 -18.28 4.59 -18.12
CA SER A 457 -18.93 5.88 -18.39
C SER A 457 -18.26 6.62 -19.54
N THR A 458 -16.93 6.77 -19.48
CA THR A 458 -16.12 7.43 -20.50
C THR A 458 -16.17 6.68 -21.83
N VAL A 459 -16.05 5.35 -21.79
CA VAL A 459 -16.12 4.51 -23.00
C VAL A 459 -17.50 4.64 -23.66
N GLN A 460 -18.59 4.59 -22.89
CA GLN A 460 -19.94 4.78 -23.42
C GLN A 460 -20.12 6.13 -24.11
N LEU A 461 -19.64 7.20 -23.47
CA LEU A 461 -19.75 8.57 -23.99
C LEU A 461 -18.99 8.73 -25.30
N GLU A 462 -17.74 8.27 -25.36
CA GLU A 462 -16.90 8.36 -26.56
C GLU A 462 -17.43 7.48 -27.69
N MET A 463 -17.99 6.30 -27.38
CA MET A 463 -18.65 5.46 -28.38
C MET A 463 -19.88 6.15 -28.99
N ALA A 464 -20.67 6.86 -28.18
CA ALA A 464 -21.81 7.64 -28.67
C ALA A 464 -21.35 8.78 -29.59
N ARG A 465 -20.32 9.55 -29.18
CA ARG A 465 -19.72 10.62 -30.00
C ARG A 465 -19.21 10.10 -31.35
N ALA A 466 -18.50 8.97 -31.35
CA ALA A 466 -18.01 8.33 -32.57
C ALA A 466 -19.14 7.86 -33.49
N MET A 467 -20.26 7.37 -32.93
CA MET A 467 -21.43 6.96 -33.72
C MET A 467 -22.16 8.14 -34.36
N GLU A 468 -22.28 9.26 -33.65
CA GLU A 468 -22.91 10.49 -34.16
C GLU A 468 -22.12 11.08 -35.34
N ARG A 469 -20.79 11.09 -35.25
CA ARG A 469 -19.92 11.68 -36.28
C ARG A 469 -19.67 10.80 -37.50
N SER A 470 -19.76 9.48 -37.37
CA SER A 470 -19.40 8.52 -38.43
C SER A 470 -20.44 8.36 -39.55
N GLY A 471 -21.58 9.06 -39.53
CA GLY A 471 -22.40 9.30 -40.72
C GLY A 471 -22.90 8.07 -41.51
N GLY A 472 -23.01 6.90 -40.89
CA GLY A 472 -23.70 5.73 -41.48
C GLY A 472 -22.86 4.72 -42.28
N SER A 473 -21.61 4.99 -42.68
CA SER A 473 -20.77 4.03 -43.44
C SER A 473 -20.26 2.85 -42.58
N SER A 474 -20.37 1.61 -43.07
CA SER A 474 -20.47 0.38 -42.26
C SER A 474 -19.18 -0.41 -41.97
N ALA A 475 -18.03 -0.06 -42.55
CA ALA A 475 -16.84 -0.94 -42.48
C ALA A 475 -16.03 -0.86 -41.16
N ASP A 476 -15.96 0.31 -40.50
CA ASP A 476 -15.11 0.53 -39.32
C ASP A 476 -15.86 1.10 -38.10
N LYS A 477 -17.12 0.70 -37.91
CA LYS A 477 -17.92 1.19 -36.78
C LYS A 477 -17.45 0.63 -35.43
N VAL A 478 -17.51 1.49 -34.42
CA VAL A 478 -17.44 1.09 -33.00
C VAL A 478 -18.56 0.10 -32.66
N SER A 479 -18.31 -0.78 -31.69
CA SER A 479 -19.28 -1.80 -31.29
C SER A 479 -20.54 -1.18 -30.68
N LYS A 480 -21.68 -1.88 -30.73
CA LYS A 480 -22.84 -1.48 -29.91
C LYS A 480 -22.55 -1.77 -28.44
N TRP A 481 -22.67 -0.78 -27.56
CA TRP A 481 -22.45 -0.96 -26.13
C TRP A 481 -23.36 -2.04 -25.53
N LYS A 482 -22.81 -2.84 -24.62
CA LYS A 482 -23.54 -3.83 -23.82
C LYS A 482 -23.13 -3.68 -22.34
N PRO A 483 -24.06 -3.78 -21.37
CA PRO A 483 -23.75 -3.62 -19.95
C PRO A 483 -22.62 -4.50 -19.45
N LYS A 484 -22.50 -5.73 -20.00
CA LYS A 484 -21.42 -6.66 -19.62
C LYS A 484 -20.02 -6.11 -19.90
N TYR A 485 -19.83 -5.29 -20.95
CA TYR A 485 -18.52 -4.72 -21.28
C TYR A 485 -18.01 -3.82 -20.16
N GLY A 486 -18.92 -3.08 -19.52
CA GLY A 486 -18.64 -2.25 -18.36
C GLY A 486 -18.05 -3.03 -17.17
N ARG A 487 -18.48 -4.28 -17.00
CA ARG A 487 -18.05 -5.14 -15.89
C ARG A 487 -16.78 -5.92 -16.18
N VAL A 488 -16.59 -6.37 -17.43
CA VAL A 488 -15.54 -7.36 -17.75
C VAL A 488 -14.35 -6.77 -18.51
N ALA A 489 -14.46 -5.60 -19.13
CA ALA A 489 -13.45 -5.09 -20.05
C ALA A 489 -12.93 -3.67 -19.72
N THR A 490 -13.71 -2.86 -19.03
CA THR A 490 -13.39 -1.45 -18.74
C THR A 490 -12.87 -1.21 -17.33
N GLY A 491 -12.27 -0.05 -17.10
CA GLY A 491 -11.78 0.34 -15.76
C GLY A 491 -10.65 -0.55 -15.24
N GLY A 492 -9.84 -1.15 -16.13
CA GLY A 492 -8.78 -2.08 -15.75
C GLY A 492 -9.26 -3.44 -15.24
N ALA A 493 -10.53 -3.82 -15.51
CA ALA A 493 -11.08 -5.12 -15.18
C ALA A 493 -10.37 -6.28 -15.91
N ALA A 494 -9.98 -6.04 -17.17
CA ALA A 494 -9.19 -6.98 -17.95
C ALA A 494 -8.14 -6.23 -18.77
N VAL A 495 -7.11 -6.97 -19.19
CA VAL A 495 -6.10 -6.52 -20.14
C VAL A 495 -6.41 -7.19 -21.48
N GLY A 496 -6.60 -6.39 -22.52
CA GLY A 496 -6.81 -6.85 -23.88
C GLY A 496 -5.57 -6.66 -24.74
N VAL A 497 -5.60 -7.20 -25.95
CA VAL A 497 -4.57 -7.07 -26.97
C VAL A 497 -5.18 -6.49 -28.24
N VAL A 498 -4.55 -5.46 -28.80
CA VAL A 498 -4.94 -4.90 -30.09
C VAL A 498 -4.47 -5.85 -31.19
N TRP A 499 -5.36 -6.33 -32.05
CA TRP A 499 -5.09 -7.44 -32.98
C TRP A 499 -5.06 -7.03 -34.45
N ASN A 500 -5.29 -5.75 -34.76
CA ASN A 500 -5.14 -5.20 -36.10
C ASN A 500 -4.43 -3.85 -36.09
N THR A 501 -3.84 -3.47 -37.22
CA THR A 501 -3.23 -2.15 -37.39
C THR A 501 -4.26 -1.06 -37.20
N VAL A 502 -3.92 -0.04 -36.40
CA VAL A 502 -4.76 1.12 -36.15
C VAL A 502 -4.30 2.25 -37.08
N LYS A 503 -5.22 2.84 -37.84
CA LYS A 503 -4.94 4.03 -38.65
C LYS A 503 -5.77 5.18 -38.10
N LEU A 504 -5.10 6.27 -37.72
CA LEU A 504 -5.77 7.45 -37.17
C LEU A 504 -6.70 8.04 -38.23
N SER A 505 -7.95 8.33 -37.86
CA SER A 505 -8.99 8.82 -38.76
C SER A 505 -8.55 10.10 -39.48
N SER A 506 -8.79 10.11 -40.80
CA SER A 506 -8.68 11.30 -41.65
C SER A 506 -10.04 11.96 -41.90
N VAL A 507 -11.14 11.39 -41.39
CA VAL A 507 -12.51 11.89 -41.60
C VAL A 507 -12.67 13.29 -41.02
N ALA A 508 -12.06 13.54 -39.86
CA ALA A 508 -11.98 14.86 -39.24
C ALA A 508 -11.00 15.82 -39.96
N ALA A 509 -10.03 15.31 -40.73
CA ALA A 509 -9.09 16.15 -41.50
C ALA A 509 -9.73 16.79 -42.75
N ALA A 510 -10.90 16.31 -43.18
CA ALA A 510 -11.66 16.91 -44.29
C ALA A 510 -12.26 18.29 -43.92
N SER A 511 -12.49 18.54 -42.62
CA SER A 511 -12.67 19.89 -42.07
C SER A 511 -11.30 20.40 -41.63
N ALA A 512 -10.74 21.39 -42.34
CA ALA A 512 -9.43 21.96 -42.01
C ALA A 512 -9.35 22.35 -40.52
N GLY A 513 -8.51 21.67 -39.74
CA GLY A 513 -8.20 22.03 -38.34
C GLY A 513 -8.90 21.23 -37.23
N ALA A 514 -9.37 20.00 -37.48
CA ALA A 514 -9.95 19.19 -36.40
C ALA A 514 -8.90 18.80 -35.33
N PRO A 515 -9.22 18.95 -34.03
CA PRO A 515 -8.27 18.68 -32.96
C PRO A 515 -7.94 17.17 -32.88
N VAL A 516 -6.72 16.85 -32.40
CA VAL A 516 -6.27 15.46 -32.27
C VAL A 516 -7.23 14.60 -31.43
N GLY A 517 -7.94 15.22 -30.46
CA GLY A 517 -8.95 14.53 -29.65
C GLY A 517 -10.08 13.94 -30.47
N ASP A 518 -10.64 14.69 -31.42
CA ASP A 518 -11.70 14.19 -32.31
C ASP A 518 -11.19 13.05 -33.21
N ARG A 519 -9.93 13.16 -33.70
CA ARG A 519 -9.30 12.10 -34.49
C ARG A 519 -9.15 10.79 -33.68
N LEU A 520 -8.80 10.89 -32.39
CA LEU A 520 -8.73 9.73 -31.49
C LEU A 520 -10.12 9.13 -31.24
N THR A 521 -11.16 9.96 -31.03
CA THR A 521 -12.54 9.50 -30.84
C THR A 521 -13.08 8.79 -32.09
N ASP A 522 -12.77 9.30 -33.28
CA ASP A 522 -13.28 8.78 -34.55
C ASP A 522 -12.54 7.51 -35.02
N THR A 523 -11.44 7.15 -34.38
CA THR A 523 -10.64 5.96 -34.74
C THR A 523 -11.11 4.74 -33.96
N ALA A 524 -11.72 3.75 -34.64
CA ALA A 524 -12.12 2.51 -34.00
C ALA A 524 -10.95 1.52 -33.88
N VAL A 525 -10.66 1.09 -32.65
CA VAL A 525 -9.61 0.12 -32.31
C VAL A 525 -10.23 -1.22 -31.95
N PRO A 526 -9.84 -2.31 -32.62
CA PRO A 526 -10.31 -3.64 -32.28
C PRO A 526 -9.41 -4.23 -31.18
N VAL A 527 -10.01 -4.59 -30.04
CA VAL A 527 -9.34 -5.16 -28.86
C VAL A 527 -9.86 -6.56 -28.60
N SER A 528 -8.97 -7.54 -28.46
CA SER A 528 -9.28 -8.92 -28.07
C SER A 528 -8.91 -9.14 -26.60
N PHE A 529 -9.60 -10.01 -25.88
CA PHE A 529 -9.30 -10.32 -24.47
C PHE A 529 -8.94 -11.80 -24.37
N GLU A 530 -7.67 -12.08 -24.07
CA GLU A 530 -7.09 -13.43 -24.19
C GLU A 530 -7.56 -14.42 -23.12
N GLY A 531 -8.17 -13.95 -22.02
CA GLY A 531 -8.70 -14.78 -20.94
C GLY A 531 -10.12 -15.30 -21.17
N GLY A 532 -10.71 -15.07 -22.36
CA GLY A 532 -12.07 -15.50 -22.67
C GLY A 532 -13.16 -14.67 -21.98
N GLU A 533 -12.80 -13.55 -21.34
CA GLU A 533 -13.73 -12.61 -20.69
C GLU A 533 -14.79 -12.13 -21.68
N LEU A 534 -14.41 -11.99 -22.95
CA LEU A 534 -15.29 -11.71 -24.07
C LEU A 534 -15.06 -12.70 -25.23
N LYS A 535 -16.12 -13.42 -25.61
CA LYS A 535 -16.12 -14.33 -26.78
C LYS A 535 -15.75 -13.64 -28.11
N ASN A 536 -16.09 -12.37 -28.24
CA ASN A 536 -15.78 -11.56 -29.42
C ASN A 536 -14.98 -10.34 -28.98
N GLY A 537 -13.99 -9.94 -29.79
CA GLY A 537 -13.27 -8.68 -29.57
C GLY A 537 -14.22 -7.48 -29.57
N LEU A 538 -13.80 -6.42 -28.88
CA LEU A 538 -14.54 -5.16 -28.74
C LEU A 538 -13.89 -4.10 -29.63
N ARG A 539 -14.69 -3.41 -30.46
CA ARG A 539 -14.24 -2.21 -31.19
C ARG A 539 -14.63 -0.95 -30.41
N VAL A 540 -13.65 -0.18 -29.95
CA VAL A 540 -13.83 1.05 -29.16
C VAL A 540 -13.04 2.23 -29.75
N PRO A 541 -13.41 3.48 -29.46
CA PRO A 541 -12.61 4.66 -29.80
C PRO A 541 -11.17 4.56 -29.27
N LEU A 542 -10.19 5.02 -30.05
CA LEU A 542 -8.78 5.06 -29.64
C LEU A 542 -8.58 5.96 -28.42
N SER A 543 -9.39 7.01 -28.26
CA SER A 543 -9.41 7.88 -27.07
C SER A 543 -9.62 7.12 -25.75
N CYS A 544 -10.17 5.91 -25.81
CA CYS A 544 -10.45 5.04 -24.67
C CYS A 544 -9.41 3.94 -24.42
N VAL A 545 -8.42 3.78 -25.31
CA VAL A 545 -7.50 2.63 -25.31
C VAL A 545 -6.14 3.02 -24.77
N VAL A 546 -5.73 2.36 -23.69
CA VAL A 546 -4.57 2.76 -22.92
C VAL A 546 -3.49 1.68 -22.98
N PRO A 547 -2.26 1.96 -23.43
CA PRO A 547 -1.14 1.04 -23.32
C PRO A 547 -0.84 0.67 -21.87
N VAL A 548 -0.60 -0.62 -21.58
CA VAL A 548 -0.08 -1.06 -20.28
C VAL A 548 1.40 -0.72 -20.13
N ALA A 549 1.91 -0.65 -18.90
CA ALA A 549 3.33 -0.53 -18.64
C ALA A 549 4.01 -1.90 -18.54
N TYR A 550 5.04 -2.12 -19.35
CA TYR A 550 5.89 -3.31 -19.27
C TYR A 550 7.07 -3.08 -18.33
N PRO A 551 7.62 -4.15 -17.73
CA PRO A 551 8.70 -4.00 -16.76
C PRO A 551 10.00 -3.51 -17.41
N LEU A 552 10.72 -2.69 -16.68
CA LEU A 552 12.11 -2.34 -16.97
C LEU A 552 13.01 -3.57 -16.79
N ALA A 553 12.80 -4.34 -15.73
CA ALA A 553 13.63 -5.51 -15.42
C ALA A 553 12.84 -6.58 -14.67
N PHE A 554 13.31 -7.83 -14.77
CA PHE A 554 12.91 -8.94 -13.91
C PHE A 554 14.13 -9.47 -13.16
N LEU A 555 14.10 -9.35 -11.84
CA LEU A 555 15.17 -9.75 -10.93
C LEU A 555 14.88 -11.13 -10.39
N ARG A 556 15.55 -12.14 -10.94
CA ARG A 556 15.33 -13.54 -10.56
C ARG A 556 15.87 -13.80 -9.16
N THR A 557 14.99 -14.08 -8.21
CA THR A 557 15.39 -14.40 -6.84
C THR A 557 15.85 -15.86 -6.71
N PRO A 558 16.75 -16.17 -5.75
CA PRO A 558 17.18 -17.54 -5.49
C PRO A 558 16.10 -18.41 -4.82
N GLY A 559 15.09 -17.80 -4.19
CA GLY A 559 13.94 -18.49 -3.62
C GLY A 559 12.75 -18.59 -4.57
N THR A 560 11.76 -19.40 -4.21
CA THR A 560 10.59 -19.73 -5.04
C THR A 560 9.61 -18.56 -5.21
N ALA A 561 9.45 -17.71 -4.19
CA ALA A 561 8.61 -16.53 -4.23
C ALA A 561 9.14 -15.42 -3.32
N CYS A 562 9.00 -14.16 -3.74
CA CYS A 562 9.41 -12.99 -2.97
C CYS A 562 8.23 -12.46 -2.13
N PHE A 563 8.26 -12.69 -0.82
CA PHE A 563 7.17 -12.32 0.10
C PHE A 563 7.34 -10.96 0.77
N ALA A 564 8.57 -10.46 0.86
CA ALA A 564 8.84 -9.12 1.35
C ALA A 564 10.04 -8.51 0.62
N LEU A 565 10.00 -7.21 0.41
CA LEU A 565 11.11 -6.46 -0.16
C LEU A 565 11.13 -5.04 0.41
N ARG A 566 12.31 -4.42 0.45
CA ARG A 566 12.49 -3.10 1.04
C ARG A 566 13.64 -2.35 0.37
N VAL A 567 13.48 -1.04 0.18
CA VAL A 567 14.56 -0.15 -0.27
C VAL A 567 15.43 0.20 0.94
N LEU A 568 16.74 -0.08 0.89
CA LEU A 568 17.67 0.19 2.00
C LEU A 568 18.34 1.57 1.87
N ALA A 569 18.83 1.85 0.67
CA ALA A 569 19.40 3.13 0.28
C ALA A 569 18.79 3.47 -1.08
N GLY A 570 17.97 4.52 -1.11
CA GLY A 570 17.32 4.97 -2.35
C GLY A 570 18.34 5.15 -3.48
N ARG A 571 17.94 4.75 -4.69
CA ARG A 571 18.79 4.69 -5.91
C ARG A 571 19.95 3.69 -5.86
N ARG A 572 20.18 2.98 -4.76
CA ARG A 572 21.38 2.13 -4.59
C ARG A 572 21.05 0.68 -4.30
N ARG A 573 20.24 0.41 -3.27
CA ARG A 573 20.08 -0.95 -2.72
C ARG A 573 18.63 -1.33 -2.48
N LEU A 574 18.28 -2.51 -2.98
CA LEU A 574 17.03 -3.21 -2.70
C LEU A 574 17.35 -4.51 -1.94
N VAL A 575 16.56 -4.85 -0.94
CA VAL A 575 16.62 -6.17 -0.29
C VAL A 575 15.33 -6.93 -0.53
N THR A 576 15.46 -8.24 -0.76
CA THR A 576 14.34 -9.17 -0.95
C THR A 576 14.44 -10.31 0.03
N SER A 577 13.30 -10.73 0.59
CA SER A 577 13.15 -11.90 1.46
C SER A 577 12.20 -12.90 0.79
N CYS A 578 12.69 -14.11 0.62
CA CYS A 578 11.99 -15.16 -0.11
C CYS A 578 11.20 -16.10 0.81
N ALA A 579 10.38 -16.96 0.21
CA ALA A 579 9.58 -17.98 0.88
C ALA A 579 10.41 -18.95 1.74
N ASP A 580 11.63 -19.25 1.27
CA ASP A 580 12.62 -20.09 1.95
C ASP A 580 13.49 -19.29 2.95
N GLY A 581 13.07 -18.05 3.26
CA GLY A 581 13.77 -17.11 4.14
C GLY A 581 15.14 -16.65 3.64
N LYS A 582 15.51 -16.96 2.39
CA LYS A 582 16.72 -16.41 1.79
C LYS A 582 16.58 -14.90 1.62
N VAL A 583 17.64 -14.20 2.02
CA VAL A 583 17.76 -12.75 1.85
C VAL A 583 18.74 -12.48 0.73
N CYS A 584 18.34 -11.62 -0.20
CA CYS A 584 19.17 -11.17 -1.31
C CYS A 584 19.24 -9.65 -1.33
N VAL A 585 20.45 -9.10 -1.39
CA VAL A 585 20.72 -7.67 -1.54
C VAL A 585 21.11 -7.41 -2.98
N TRP A 586 20.39 -6.50 -3.62
CA TRP A 586 20.55 -6.07 -4.99
C TRP A 586 21.15 -4.68 -5.03
N VAL A 587 22.12 -4.47 -5.89
CA VAL A 587 22.72 -3.15 -6.13
C VAL A 587 22.36 -2.66 -7.52
N CYS A 588 21.83 -1.45 -7.57
CA CYS A 588 21.64 -0.72 -8.81
C CYS A 588 23.00 -0.20 -9.30
N HIS A 589 23.43 -0.65 -10.48
CA HIS A 589 24.61 -0.11 -11.14
C HIS A 589 24.18 0.89 -12.21
N PRO A 590 24.60 2.16 -12.14
CA PRO A 590 24.44 3.07 -13.26
C PRO A 590 25.30 2.55 -14.42
N GLY A 591 24.71 2.42 -15.61
CA GLY A 591 25.43 1.95 -16.80
C GLY A 591 26.70 2.78 -17.07
N LYS A 592 27.82 2.12 -17.41
CA LYS A 592 29.14 2.75 -17.59
C LYS A 592 29.28 3.71 -18.79
N GLU A 593 28.24 3.94 -19.58
CA GLU A 593 28.27 4.81 -20.76
C GLU A 593 27.15 5.85 -20.70
N ALA A 594 27.42 6.96 -20.01
CA ALA A 594 26.48 8.05 -19.76
C ALA A 594 26.18 8.95 -20.99
N SER A 595 26.41 8.49 -22.22
CA SER A 595 26.23 9.29 -23.44
C SER A 595 25.02 8.91 -24.30
N SER A 596 24.17 7.96 -23.87
CA SER A 596 22.85 7.76 -24.47
C SER A 596 21.79 7.58 -23.38
N ALA A 597 20.67 8.29 -23.51
CA ALA A 597 19.62 8.45 -22.51
C ALA A 597 18.80 7.17 -22.21
N ALA A 598 19.31 5.98 -22.50
CA ALA A 598 18.55 4.73 -22.44
C ALA A 598 19.37 3.49 -22.00
N VAL A 599 20.47 3.65 -21.26
CA VAL A 599 21.16 2.48 -20.69
C VAL A 599 20.43 2.05 -19.42
N ALA A 600 19.72 0.91 -19.52
CA ALA A 600 18.97 0.30 -18.42
C ALA A 600 19.87 0.14 -17.18
N GLU A 601 19.51 0.83 -16.10
CA GLU A 601 20.08 0.56 -14.77
C GLU A 601 19.91 -0.93 -14.47
N THR A 602 21.03 -1.64 -14.30
CA THR A 602 21.01 -3.08 -14.01
C THR A 602 21.11 -3.30 -12.52
N TYR A 603 20.06 -3.88 -11.94
CA TYR A 603 20.10 -4.43 -10.59
C TYR A 603 20.82 -5.78 -10.64
N VAL A 604 21.94 -5.87 -9.93
CA VAL A 604 22.75 -7.08 -9.85
C VAL A 604 22.64 -7.64 -8.42
N PRO A 605 22.40 -8.95 -8.26
CA PRO A 605 22.43 -9.56 -6.93
C PRO A 605 23.87 -9.51 -6.44
N GLN A 606 24.11 -8.77 -5.36
CA GLN A 606 25.46 -8.60 -4.80
C GLN A 606 25.71 -9.63 -3.70
N LEU A 607 24.73 -9.84 -2.83
CA LEU A 607 24.88 -10.67 -1.63
C LEU A 607 23.64 -11.56 -1.45
N VAL A 608 23.86 -12.85 -1.20
CA VAL A 608 22.79 -13.83 -0.95
C VAL A 608 23.15 -14.66 0.28
N THR A 609 22.20 -14.89 1.16
CA THR A 609 22.38 -15.75 2.33
C THR A 609 22.61 -17.21 1.92
N SER A 610 23.59 -17.88 2.54
CA SER A 610 23.93 -19.29 2.25
C SER A 610 22.81 -20.26 2.67
N THR A 611 22.72 -21.42 1.99
CA THR A 611 21.76 -22.50 2.29
C THR A 611 21.87 -23.07 3.71
N LEU A 612 23.05 -23.01 4.34
CA LEU A 612 23.29 -23.46 5.72
C LEU A 612 22.62 -22.58 6.79
N GLN A 613 22.06 -21.42 6.42
CA GLN A 613 21.30 -20.56 7.32
C GLN A 613 19.80 -20.89 7.27
N GLU A 614 19.49 -22.20 7.24
CA GLU A 614 18.15 -22.77 7.04
C GLU A 614 17.10 -21.98 7.81
N HIS A 615 16.23 -21.34 7.03
CA HIS A 615 15.06 -20.65 7.51
C HIS A 615 13.88 -21.54 7.14
N ARG A 616 13.07 -21.93 8.12
CA ARG A 616 11.87 -22.75 7.88
C ARG A 616 10.61 -21.92 7.75
N GLY A 617 10.60 -20.67 8.23
CA GLY A 617 9.44 -19.79 8.14
C GLY A 617 9.36 -18.89 6.91
N LEU A 618 8.23 -18.23 6.70
CA LEU A 618 8.05 -17.23 5.65
C LEU A 618 8.61 -15.87 6.09
N GLY A 619 9.64 -15.37 5.42
CA GLY A 619 10.16 -14.03 5.66
C GLY A 619 9.22 -12.94 5.14
N ARG A 620 8.29 -12.49 6.00
CA ARG A 620 7.17 -11.59 5.65
C ARG A 620 7.42 -10.11 5.91
N HIS A 621 8.35 -9.76 6.78
CA HIS A 621 8.62 -8.36 7.08
C HIS A 621 10.11 -8.03 6.99
N ILE A 622 10.40 -6.88 6.38
CA ILE A 622 11.73 -6.29 6.34
C ILE A 622 11.63 -4.88 6.89
N CYS A 623 12.41 -4.58 7.94
CA CYS A 623 12.42 -3.27 8.56
C CYS A 623 13.82 -2.68 8.55
N VAL A 624 13.96 -1.45 8.04
CA VAL A 624 15.23 -0.72 8.10
C VAL A 624 15.40 -0.17 9.51
N LEU A 625 16.47 -0.57 10.19
CA LEU A 625 16.79 -0.06 11.53
C LEU A 625 17.59 1.22 11.48
N ARG A 626 18.60 1.24 10.61
CA ARG A 626 19.49 2.38 10.42
C ARG A 626 19.81 2.48 8.94
N THR A 627 19.75 3.70 8.44
CA THR A 627 20.11 4.00 7.06
C THR A 627 21.57 4.42 6.99
N PRO A 628 22.29 3.98 5.95
CA PRO A 628 22.03 2.80 5.13
C PRO A 628 22.40 1.49 5.89
N ASP A 629 22.04 0.33 5.33
CA ASP A 629 22.76 -0.93 5.55
C ASP A 629 22.52 -1.76 6.82
N VAL A 630 21.66 -1.31 7.74
CA VAL A 630 21.21 -2.17 8.85
C VAL A 630 19.71 -2.38 8.77
N PHE A 631 19.32 -3.63 8.57
CA PHE A 631 17.92 -4.02 8.47
C PHE A 631 17.65 -5.33 9.19
N ILE A 632 16.37 -5.59 9.42
CA ILE A 632 15.91 -6.81 10.05
C ILE A 632 14.95 -7.53 9.14
N THR A 633 15.05 -8.86 9.14
CA THR A 633 14.02 -9.74 8.60
C THR A 633 13.30 -10.44 9.73
N CYS A 634 11.98 -10.45 9.66
CA CYS A 634 11.11 -11.13 10.61
C CYS A 634 10.33 -12.24 9.90
N SER A 635 10.31 -13.39 10.53
CA SER A 635 9.57 -14.55 10.10
C SER A 635 8.20 -14.63 10.77
N TYR A 636 7.20 -15.04 9.98
CA TYR A 636 5.84 -15.20 10.47
C TYR A 636 5.60 -16.52 11.20
N ASP A 637 6.24 -17.62 10.79
CA ASP A 637 5.87 -18.96 11.29
C ASP A 637 6.65 -19.39 12.53
N ASP A 638 7.95 -19.06 12.58
CA ASP A 638 8.89 -19.51 13.62
C ASP A 638 9.33 -18.37 14.56
N GLY A 639 8.74 -17.18 14.44
CA GLY A 639 9.05 -16.01 15.26
C GLY A 639 10.52 -15.55 15.15
N LEU A 640 11.25 -16.00 14.13
CA LEU A 640 12.67 -15.73 14.00
C LEU A 640 12.91 -14.29 13.54
N VAL A 641 13.83 -13.61 14.23
CA VAL A 641 14.29 -12.27 13.91
C VAL A 641 15.79 -12.31 13.65
N ARG A 642 16.20 -11.76 12.50
CA ARG A 642 17.61 -11.65 12.12
C ARG A 642 17.93 -10.20 11.80
N GLU A 643 19.02 -9.72 12.36
CA GLU A 643 19.61 -8.43 12.03
C GLU A 643 20.77 -8.61 11.08
N TRP A 644 20.70 -7.88 9.99
CA TRP A 644 21.62 -7.92 8.88
C TRP A 644 22.35 -6.61 8.77
N HIS A 645 23.67 -6.73 8.63
CA HIS A 645 24.56 -5.61 8.37
C HIS A 645 25.14 -5.83 6.97
N VAL A 646 25.03 -4.80 6.12
CA VAL A 646 25.69 -4.75 4.82
C VAL A 646 26.95 -3.90 4.98
N TYR A 647 28.10 -4.49 4.66
CA TYR A 647 29.38 -3.80 4.66
C TYR A 647 29.90 -3.70 3.23
N ASP A 648 30.49 -2.56 2.90
CA ASP A 648 31.09 -2.31 1.58
C ASP A 648 32.61 -2.49 1.56
N GLU A 649 33.28 -2.37 2.72
CA GLU A 649 34.73 -2.38 2.84
C GLU A 649 35.18 -3.38 3.93
N PRO A 650 36.32 -4.08 3.76
CA PRO A 650 37.20 -4.10 2.57
C PRO A 650 36.66 -4.93 1.39
N GLU A 651 35.66 -5.79 1.63
CA GLU A 651 34.92 -6.53 0.61
C GLU A 651 33.42 -6.45 0.94
N ALA A 652 32.57 -6.50 -0.09
CA ALA A 652 31.13 -6.50 0.10
C ALA A 652 30.69 -7.74 0.89
N LEU A 653 30.06 -7.54 2.03
CA LEU A 653 29.68 -8.62 2.94
C LEU A 653 28.29 -8.39 3.53
N LEU A 654 27.48 -9.45 3.53
CA LEU A 654 26.22 -9.52 4.29
C LEU A 654 26.46 -10.38 5.53
N ARG A 655 26.38 -9.78 6.72
CA ARG A 655 26.57 -10.49 7.98
C ARG A 655 25.30 -10.46 8.81
N CYS A 656 24.87 -11.63 9.30
CA CYS A 656 23.89 -11.70 10.37
C CYS A 656 24.61 -11.34 11.69
N ALA A 657 24.34 -10.14 12.21
CA ALA A 657 24.96 -9.65 13.44
C ALA A 657 24.26 -10.20 14.68
N ARG A 658 22.92 -10.33 14.62
CA ARG A 658 22.10 -10.85 15.71
C ARG A 658 21.01 -11.76 15.17
N ARG A 659 20.72 -12.82 15.94
CA ARG A 659 19.62 -13.75 15.70
C ARG A 659 18.95 -14.03 17.03
N PHE A 660 17.63 -13.91 17.08
CA PHE A 660 16.85 -14.32 18.22
C PHE A 660 15.49 -14.82 17.75
N THR A 661 14.88 -15.68 18.55
CA THR A 661 13.55 -16.22 18.29
C THR A 661 12.61 -15.60 19.32
N LEU A 662 11.50 -15.03 18.85
CA LEU A 662 10.41 -14.67 19.75
C LEU A 662 9.68 -15.94 20.12
N THR A 663 9.78 -16.34 21.38
CA THR A 663 9.00 -17.44 21.91
C THR A 663 7.58 -16.96 22.20
N PRO A 664 6.53 -17.67 21.75
CA PRO A 664 5.17 -17.38 22.17
C PRO A 664 5.06 -17.42 23.70
N TYR A 665 4.23 -16.55 24.27
CA TYR A 665 3.94 -16.64 25.69
C TYR A 665 3.02 -17.83 25.95
N SER A 666 3.56 -18.90 26.55
CA SER A 666 2.76 -20.02 27.04
C SER A 666 2.02 -19.60 28.30
N SER A 667 0.70 -19.43 28.24
CA SER A 667 -0.09 -19.49 29.47
C SER A 667 -0.01 -20.94 29.97
N GLU A 668 0.67 -21.17 31.09
CA GLU A 668 0.62 -22.45 31.78
C GLU A 668 -0.83 -22.69 32.25
N GLY A 669 -1.66 -23.27 31.39
CA GLY A 669 -3.09 -23.49 31.63
C GLY A 669 -3.69 -24.44 30.60
N SER A 670 -3.90 -25.69 31.01
CA SER A 670 -4.24 -26.92 30.26
C SER A 670 -5.51 -26.95 29.35
N GLY A 671 -5.98 -25.82 28.82
CA GLY A 671 -7.09 -25.78 27.83
C GLY A 671 -6.67 -25.46 26.39
N VAL A 672 -5.51 -24.83 26.21
CA VAL A 672 -5.11 -24.16 24.95
C VAL A 672 -4.64 -25.15 23.86
N LEU A 673 -4.00 -26.25 24.25
CA LEU A 673 -3.47 -27.26 23.32
C LEU A 673 -4.55 -27.96 22.49
N GLN A 674 -5.74 -28.17 23.06
CA GLN A 674 -6.82 -28.91 22.37
C GLN A 674 -7.54 -28.04 21.31
N GLN A 675 -7.49 -26.71 21.47
CA GLN A 675 -8.01 -25.76 20.50
C GLN A 675 -7.00 -25.54 19.37
N GLN A 676 -5.70 -25.42 19.69
CA GLN A 676 -4.60 -25.32 18.70
C GLN A 676 -4.56 -26.49 17.70
N GLN A 677 -4.79 -27.73 18.16
CA GLN A 677 -4.82 -28.90 17.27
C GLN A 677 -5.96 -28.82 16.23
N ARG A 678 -7.13 -28.30 16.63
CA ARG A 678 -8.27 -28.10 15.72
C ARG A 678 -8.00 -26.99 14.68
N HIS A 679 -7.18 -26.00 15.02
CA HIS A 679 -6.82 -24.89 14.12
C HIS A 679 -5.78 -25.27 13.07
N ALA A 680 -4.78 -26.09 13.43
CA ALA A 680 -3.84 -26.66 12.46
C ALA A 680 -4.56 -27.51 11.39
N ASP A 681 -5.62 -28.21 11.79
CA ASP A 681 -6.48 -28.99 10.90
C ASP A 681 -7.46 -28.13 10.07
N ALA A 682 -7.76 -26.90 10.50
CA ALA A 682 -8.59 -25.95 9.75
C ALA A 682 -7.78 -25.18 8.69
N LEU A 683 -6.54 -24.78 9.00
CA LEU A 683 -5.61 -24.15 8.05
C LEU A 683 -5.21 -25.09 6.90
N LYS A 684 -5.08 -26.40 7.16
CA LYS A 684 -4.87 -27.43 6.14
C LYS A 684 -6.08 -27.64 5.20
N LYS A 685 -7.28 -27.16 5.58
CA LYS A 685 -8.51 -27.27 4.78
C LYS A 685 -8.76 -26.06 3.89
N ILE A 686 -7.91 -25.02 3.94
CA ILE A 686 -7.93 -23.93 2.96
C ILE A 686 -7.47 -24.53 1.63
N PRO A 687 -8.28 -24.48 0.55
CA PRO A 687 -7.98 -25.20 -0.67
C PRO A 687 -6.71 -24.64 -1.33
N HIS A 688 -5.69 -25.48 -1.44
CA HIS A 688 -4.61 -25.26 -2.39
C HIS A 688 -5.16 -25.45 -3.81
N PRO A 689 -4.86 -24.55 -4.77
CA PRO A 689 -5.24 -24.76 -6.15
C PRO A 689 -4.60 -26.07 -6.65
N ASN A 690 -5.44 -26.98 -7.13
CA ASN A 690 -5.05 -28.29 -7.66
C ASN A 690 -4.00 -28.12 -8.77
N MET A 691 -2.75 -28.51 -8.50
CA MET A 691 -1.81 -28.84 -9.56
C MET A 691 -2.31 -30.10 -10.26
N VAL A 692 -2.68 -29.96 -11.53
CA VAL A 692 -3.05 -31.08 -12.39
C VAL A 692 -1.83 -31.97 -12.58
N ASN A 693 -1.95 -33.22 -12.12
CA ASN A 693 -0.96 -34.29 -12.27
C ASN A 693 -0.61 -34.53 -13.74
N GLY A 694 0.70 -34.60 -14.02
CA GLY A 694 1.24 -35.07 -15.29
C GLY A 694 2.49 -35.92 -15.06
N ALA A 695 2.32 -37.23 -15.24
CA ALA A 695 3.32 -38.27 -15.50
C ALA A 695 4.29 -38.70 -14.37
N THR A 696 3.94 -39.85 -13.79
CA THR A 696 4.77 -40.84 -13.09
C THR A 696 6.05 -41.21 -13.85
N VAL A 697 7.19 -41.20 -13.15
CA VAL A 697 8.30 -42.13 -13.40
C VAL A 697 8.80 -42.64 -12.06
N ASP A 698 8.62 -43.94 -11.85
CA ASP A 698 9.19 -44.74 -10.76
C ASP A 698 10.72 -44.60 -10.71
N SER A 699 11.26 -44.38 -9.51
CA SER A 699 12.49 -45.06 -9.12
C SER A 699 12.58 -45.13 -7.59
N ASP A 700 12.36 -46.34 -7.08
CA ASP A 700 12.72 -46.79 -5.74
C ASP A 700 14.20 -46.52 -5.47
N LEU A 701 14.51 -45.75 -4.43
CA LEU A 701 15.72 -45.94 -3.63
C LEU A 701 15.43 -45.52 -2.17
N ASP A 702 15.26 -46.55 -1.37
CA ASP A 702 15.22 -46.62 0.08
C ASP A 702 16.60 -46.22 0.64
N GLU A 703 16.65 -45.35 1.66
CA GLU A 703 17.65 -45.37 2.76
C GLU A 703 17.42 -44.22 3.76
N THR A 704 16.63 -44.55 4.79
CA THR A 704 16.85 -44.25 6.22
C THR A 704 17.66 -43.01 6.62
N TRP A 705 16.96 -41.95 7.01
CA TRP A 705 17.43 -41.01 8.05
C TRP A 705 16.43 -40.97 9.19
N ALA A 706 16.97 -41.25 10.38
CA ALA A 706 16.24 -41.52 11.61
C ALA A 706 15.35 -40.36 12.06
N SER A 707 14.14 -40.75 12.47
CA SER A 707 13.21 -39.97 13.27
C SER A 707 13.85 -39.55 14.59
N GLY A 708 13.89 -38.25 14.85
CA GLY A 708 14.38 -37.68 16.10
C GLY A 708 14.20 -36.17 16.10
N GLY A 709 12.95 -35.72 16.01
CA GLY A 709 12.56 -34.33 16.23
C GLY A 709 11.30 -34.34 17.06
N GLU A 710 11.45 -33.91 18.31
CA GLU A 710 10.42 -33.78 19.33
C GLU A 710 9.22 -32.97 18.83
N ASP A 711 8.08 -33.23 19.47
CA ASP A 711 6.75 -32.71 19.21
C ASP A 711 6.69 -31.25 18.72
N GLY A 712 5.88 -31.05 17.68
CA GLY A 712 5.64 -29.75 17.06
C GLY A 712 4.89 -28.80 18.00
N ASP A 713 5.66 -28.04 18.77
CA ASP A 713 5.19 -26.92 19.58
C ASP A 713 4.83 -25.71 18.69
N VAL A 714 3.54 -25.38 18.70
CA VAL A 714 2.89 -24.07 18.51
C VAL A 714 3.51 -23.12 17.46
N VAL A 715 2.87 -23.04 16.28
CA VAL A 715 3.11 -22.00 15.26
C VAL A 715 2.61 -20.66 15.78
N GLY A 716 3.51 -19.71 15.98
CA GLY A 716 3.20 -18.38 16.49
C GLY A 716 4.34 -17.42 16.23
N GLY A 717 4.19 -16.53 15.25
CA GLY A 717 5.24 -15.57 14.93
C GLY A 717 4.74 -14.17 14.61
N ILE A 718 5.52 -13.45 13.82
CA ILE A 718 5.46 -11.98 13.77
C ILE A 718 4.49 -11.54 12.68
N SER A 719 3.33 -11.04 13.10
CA SER A 719 2.29 -10.51 12.20
C SER A 719 2.54 -9.06 11.78
N CYS A 720 3.28 -8.30 12.58
CA CYS A 720 3.64 -6.92 12.28
C CYS A 720 5.02 -6.58 12.84
N ALA A 721 5.79 -5.84 12.07
CA ALA A 721 7.05 -5.25 12.50
C ALA A 721 7.12 -3.80 12.00
N ALA A 722 7.49 -2.89 12.90
CA ALA A 722 7.68 -1.48 12.59
C ALA A 722 9.01 -1.01 13.15
N ALA A 723 9.83 -0.34 12.33
CA ALA A 723 11.06 0.28 12.78
C ALA A 723 10.94 1.80 12.71
N TYR A 724 11.55 2.46 13.68
CA TYR A 724 11.70 3.91 13.71
C TYR A 724 13.19 4.25 13.70
N PRO A 725 13.78 4.45 12.51
CA PRO A 725 15.21 4.73 12.39
C PRO A 725 15.66 5.93 13.23
N ALA A 726 14.82 6.98 13.31
CA ALA A 726 15.07 8.16 14.13
C ALA A 726 15.26 7.86 15.63
N PHE A 727 14.61 6.79 16.12
CA PHE A 727 14.71 6.35 17.51
C PHE A 727 15.62 5.13 17.69
N GLY A 728 16.16 4.57 16.60
CA GLY A 728 16.95 3.34 16.61
C GLY A 728 16.21 2.15 17.23
N ALA A 729 14.88 2.15 17.17
CA ALA A 729 14.01 1.20 17.84
C ALA A 729 13.21 0.38 16.82
N LEU A 730 13.12 -0.92 17.07
CA LEU A 730 12.18 -1.82 16.40
C LEU A 730 11.10 -2.21 17.37
N PHE A 731 9.88 -2.15 16.88
CA PHE A 731 8.69 -2.65 17.50
C PHE A 731 8.22 -3.88 16.75
N LEU A 732 8.17 -5.00 17.44
CA LEU A 732 7.66 -6.25 16.89
C LEU A 732 6.37 -6.59 17.59
N VAL A 733 5.42 -7.08 16.82
CA VAL A 733 4.12 -7.44 17.33
C VAL A 733 3.77 -8.84 16.87
N GLY A 734 3.73 -9.76 17.83
CA GLY A 734 3.16 -11.09 17.65
C GLY A 734 1.64 -10.98 17.82
N ALA A 735 0.90 -11.59 16.91
CA ALA A 735 -0.54 -11.75 17.07
C ALA A 735 -0.84 -13.20 17.44
N PHE A 736 -1.66 -13.38 18.47
CA PHE A 736 -2.13 -14.68 18.94
C PHE A 736 -3.61 -14.54 19.26
N GLU A 737 -4.46 -15.43 18.76
CA GLU A 737 -5.90 -15.36 19.04
C GLU A 737 -6.42 -13.91 18.90
N SER A 738 -7.27 -13.46 19.81
CA SER A 738 -7.74 -12.06 19.88
C SER A 738 -6.82 -11.15 20.73
N ALA A 739 -5.51 -11.40 20.78
CA ALA A 739 -4.55 -10.65 21.61
C ALA A 739 -3.33 -10.14 20.82
N ILE A 740 -2.73 -9.07 21.36
CA ILE A 740 -1.52 -8.43 20.84
C ILE A 740 -0.40 -8.61 21.85
N GLN A 741 0.76 -9.10 21.39
CA GLN A 741 1.97 -9.17 22.19
C GLN A 741 3.07 -8.31 21.58
N THR A 742 3.60 -7.39 22.37
CA THR A 742 4.53 -6.35 21.91
C THR A 742 5.94 -6.54 22.42
N TYR A 743 6.93 -6.32 21.56
CA TYR A 743 8.36 -6.45 21.86
C TYR A 743 9.13 -5.23 21.34
N SER A 744 10.14 -4.78 22.10
CA SER A 744 11.06 -3.71 21.69
C SER A 744 12.50 -4.20 21.68
N LEU A 745 13.24 -3.91 20.61
CA LEU A 745 14.65 -4.29 20.49
C LEU A 745 15.60 -3.61 21.47
N THR A 746 15.24 -2.42 21.97
CA THR A 746 16.05 -1.71 22.99
C THR A 746 16.17 -2.49 24.31
N GLU A 747 15.33 -3.50 24.49
CA GLU A 747 15.18 -4.26 25.74
C GLU A 747 15.48 -5.75 25.60
N VAL A 748 15.94 -6.20 24.43
CA VAL A 748 16.43 -7.58 24.28
C VAL A 748 17.77 -7.68 24.99
N VAL A 749 17.82 -8.54 26.03
CA VAL A 749 18.97 -8.76 26.93
C VAL A 749 20.15 -9.29 26.11
N SER A 750 20.97 -8.37 25.60
CA SER A 750 22.20 -8.53 24.80
C SER A 750 22.46 -7.31 23.88
N CYS A 751 21.52 -6.36 23.81
CA CYS A 751 21.73 -5.09 23.11
C CYS A 751 22.52 -4.10 23.98
N GLU A 752 23.84 -4.01 23.82
CA GLU A 752 24.58 -2.83 24.29
C GLU A 752 24.14 -1.60 23.48
N PRO A 753 23.66 -0.52 24.11
CA PRO A 753 23.38 0.73 23.42
C PRO A 753 24.69 1.34 22.89
N PRO A 754 24.65 2.19 21.84
CA PRO A 754 25.82 2.94 21.40
C PRO A 754 26.48 3.69 22.58
N ARG A 755 27.81 3.82 22.61
CA ARG A 755 28.59 4.33 23.76
C ARG A 755 28.10 5.67 24.35
N ASN A 756 27.40 6.47 23.57
CA ASN A 756 26.82 7.76 23.93
C ASN A 756 25.32 7.70 24.27
N TYR A 757 24.78 6.53 24.55
CA TYR A 757 23.38 6.31 24.91
C TYR A 757 23.30 5.37 26.12
N VAL A 758 22.50 5.73 27.11
CA VAL A 758 22.25 4.90 28.30
C VAL A 758 20.78 4.54 28.36
N TYR A 759 20.50 3.26 28.59
CA TYR A 759 19.15 2.77 28.90
C TYR A 759 18.92 2.91 30.40
N ASN A 760 18.07 3.85 30.81
CA ASN A 760 17.82 4.14 32.23
C ASN A 760 16.70 3.27 32.85
N GLY A 761 16.40 2.12 32.26
CA GLY A 761 15.24 1.29 32.63
C GLY A 761 13.91 1.81 32.08
N LEU A 762 13.87 3.00 31.46
CA LEU A 762 12.64 3.67 31.01
C LEU A 762 12.74 4.39 29.65
N LYS A 763 13.90 4.52 29.02
CA LYS A 763 14.12 4.90 27.62
C LYS A 763 15.62 4.94 27.36
N THR A 764 16.00 4.87 26.10
CA THR A 764 17.39 5.11 25.67
C THR A 764 17.59 6.62 25.55
N VAL A 765 18.47 7.19 26.39
CA VAL A 765 18.75 8.64 26.44
C VAL A 765 20.15 8.89 25.90
N ARG A 766 20.28 9.88 25.02
CA ARG A 766 21.59 10.34 24.51
C ARG A 766 22.34 11.06 25.64
N LEU A 767 23.53 10.59 25.97
CA LEU A 767 24.43 11.28 26.88
C LEU A 767 24.93 12.58 26.23
N PRO A 768 25.04 13.69 26.99
CA PRO A 768 25.77 14.87 26.55
C PRO A 768 27.21 14.49 26.15
N ILE A 769 27.77 15.17 25.15
CA ILE A 769 29.12 14.90 24.62
C ILE A 769 30.17 14.94 25.75
N SER A 770 29.94 15.76 26.77
CA SER A 770 30.79 15.89 27.95
C SER A 770 30.74 14.74 28.95
N MET A 771 29.83 13.75 28.79
CA MET A 771 29.67 12.62 29.72
C MET A 771 29.95 11.24 29.07
N ALA A 772 30.34 11.21 27.80
CA ALA A 772 30.53 9.97 27.05
C ALA A 772 31.85 9.22 27.40
N GLU A 773 32.84 9.90 27.99
CA GLU A 773 34.13 9.31 28.38
C GLU A 773 34.21 8.92 29.87
N ASP A 774 33.57 9.68 30.76
CA ASP A 774 33.75 9.51 32.22
C ASP A 774 32.94 8.35 32.83
N VAL A 775 31.81 7.95 32.23
CA VAL A 775 30.89 6.96 32.85
C VAL A 775 31.38 5.51 32.73
N TYR A 776 32.26 5.19 31.77
CA TYR A 776 32.77 3.83 31.57
C TYR A 776 33.98 3.46 32.45
N HIS A 777 34.55 4.42 33.19
CA HIS A 777 35.67 4.14 34.11
C HIS A 777 35.23 3.74 35.52
N GLU A 778 33.93 3.82 35.87
CA GLU A 778 33.44 3.56 37.24
C GLU A 778 32.46 2.39 37.40
N LEU A 779 32.28 1.52 36.40
CA LEU A 779 31.53 0.26 36.61
C LEU A 779 32.50 -0.86 37.03
N PRO A 780 32.48 -1.32 38.31
CA PRO A 780 33.26 -2.48 38.70
C PRO A 780 32.71 -3.71 38.00
N THR A 781 33.58 -4.45 37.32
CA THR A 781 33.27 -5.75 36.71
C THR A 781 32.71 -6.71 37.75
N ARG A 782 31.41 -6.98 37.70
CA ARG A 782 30.79 -8.24 38.15
C ARG A 782 29.60 -8.59 37.28
#